data_AF-A0A8H8WYI9-F1
#
_entry.id   AF-A0A8H8WYI9-F1
#
_cell.length_a   1.000
_cell.length_b   1.000
_cell.length_c   1.000
_cell.angle_alpha   90.00
_cell.angle_beta   90.00
_cell.angle_gamma   90.00
#
_symmetry.space_group_name_H-M   'P 1'
#
loop_
_entity.id
_entity.type
_entity.pdbx_description
1 polymer ?
#
loop_
_entity_poly.entity_id
_entity_poly.type
_entity_poly.pdbx_seq_one_letter_code
_entity_poly.pdbx_strand_id
1 'polypeptide(L)'
;MAAPRLRVASDVGGTFTDSIAYDEANRRISVSKVPTTPGNRALGTVAGLKRAVAAQGLAGTDIAYVGHGMTTATNAVIQRKGGRTAFVTNRGFRDLLLIGRQDRPSLFDLDDVRPPPLVPQELCYTAAGRIDAAGREIEPLSLADLEAAAADMRARGVEAVAVTFLHSYANPAHERAAKAVLESLLPGVPVCASTEIVAEFREFERASTAVLNAYLRPIMETYLGSLAGLLADREDGLGLPGASPVMVIEASGGLMTLDSAREKPVHTVLSGPAGGVVGSAHVAGLAGIRDIVTMDIGGTSTDISLIREGQPIVTRQARLETVPIRLPVIDINAIGAGGGSIPWIDEGGALRVGPMSAEAVPGPACYGRGGTRPTVTDANLVLGRFGPDTRLGGDLTLDAAAARAALATIAEPLGLDVVAAAAGILRVAHATIVRGIRVVSVERGLDPRDFALVPFGGAGPMHGTPVARDLAIPRLLVPPTPGILCALGQLVSDLRHDLVETHVGAHAAFAADRAAGIVAALTARGDALLAADAVPPDRRTITAFVDMRYVGQSYELPIGLPVRLGEAEWAALPARFHDAHRARFGHADLSAPVECVSFGVTAVGRIDTPVLPVLDEGGAVPPPDARTGSRPAYFEALSRTEEPRFHDTPVYARAALRAGNVVNGPAVIEEVSATTILYPGDRAVVDASGSLIVEMPA
;
A
#
# COMPACT_ATOMS: atom_id res chain seq x y z
N MET A 1 -16.39 -35.38 2.42
CA MET A 1 -15.20 -34.52 2.22
C MET A 1 -15.07 -33.65 3.45
N ALA A 2 -13.86 -33.46 3.99
CA ALA A 2 -13.66 -32.52 5.10
C ALA A 2 -14.02 -31.10 4.61
N ALA A 3 -14.49 -30.25 5.51
CA ALA A 3 -14.73 -28.84 5.16
C ALA A 3 -13.39 -28.19 4.75
N PRO A 4 -13.39 -27.28 3.76
CA PRO A 4 -12.21 -26.50 3.41
C PRO A 4 -11.66 -25.81 4.67
N ARG A 5 -10.34 -25.89 4.87
CA ARG A 5 -9.66 -25.44 6.11
C ARG A 5 -8.45 -24.53 5.85
N LEU A 6 -8.07 -24.36 4.58
CA LEU A 6 -6.92 -23.53 4.21
C LEU A 6 -7.35 -22.12 3.86
N ARG A 7 -6.64 -21.15 4.40
CA ARG A 7 -6.71 -19.76 3.94
C ARG A 7 -5.40 -19.42 3.28
N VAL A 8 -5.47 -18.96 2.04
CA VAL A 8 -4.28 -18.66 1.26
C VAL A 8 -4.29 -17.21 0.82
N ALA A 9 -3.12 -16.64 0.65
CA ALA A 9 -2.98 -15.29 0.14
C ALA A 9 -1.75 -15.16 -0.76
N SER A 10 -1.78 -14.22 -1.69
CA SER A 10 -0.64 -13.93 -2.54
C SER A 10 -0.54 -12.46 -2.89
N ASP A 11 0.67 -11.93 -2.78
CA ASP A 11 1.01 -10.58 -3.22
C ASP A 11 1.91 -10.61 -4.45
N VAL A 12 1.50 -9.92 -5.51
CA VAL A 12 2.22 -9.87 -6.78
C VAL A 12 3.03 -8.58 -6.87
N GLY A 13 4.30 -8.69 -6.50
CA GLY A 13 5.31 -7.64 -6.68
C GLY A 13 5.90 -7.60 -8.10
N GLY A 14 6.84 -6.66 -8.30
CA GLY A 14 7.52 -6.50 -9.59
C GLY A 14 8.48 -7.65 -9.93
N THR A 15 9.20 -8.17 -8.94
CA THR A 15 10.23 -9.22 -9.12
C THR A 15 9.70 -10.61 -8.78
N PHE A 16 8.99 -10.72 -7.65
CA PHE A 16 8.52 -11.98 -7.10
C PHE A 16 7.04 -11.89 -6.77
N THR A 17 6.40 -13.05 -6.79
CA THR A 17 5.08 -13.29 -6.24
C THR A 17 5.24 -14.06 -4.93
N ASP A 18 4.82 -13.42 -3.85
CA ASP A 18 4.88 -13.98 -2.50
C ASP A 18 3.54 -14.66 -2.19
N SER A 19 3.58 -15.81 -1.55
CA SER A 19 2.40 -16.61 -1.25
C SER A 19 2.48 -17.24 0.13
N ILE A 20 1.35 -17.29 0.81
CA ILE A 20 1.18 -17.87 2.14
C ILE A 20 -0.02 -18.81 2.13
N ALA A 21 0.10 -19.93 2.83
CA ALA A 21 -1.03 -20.80 3.17
C ALA A 21 -1.08 -21.02 4.68
N TYR A 22 -2.25 -20.84 5.26
CA TYR A 22 -2.56 -21.04 6.67
C TYR A 22 -3.57 -22.18 6.82
N ASP A 23 -3.18 -23.24 7.52
CA ASP A 23 -4.06 -24.33 7.93
C ASP A 23 -4.65 -24.01 9.29
N GLU A 24 -5.95 -23.70 9.31
CA GLU A 24 -6.66 -23.32 10.53
C GLU A 24 -6.74 -24.47 11.54
N ALA A 25 -6.83 -25.71 11.06
CA ALA A 25 -6.99 -26.87 11.93
C ALA A 25 -5.70 -27.18 12.70
N ASN A 26 -4.55 -27.01 12.06
CA ASN A 26 -3.24 -27.30 12.65
C ASN A 26 -2.47 -26.05 13.08
N ARG A 27 -3.00 -24.86 12.81
CA ARG A 27 -2.34 -23.56 12.98
C ARG A 27 -0.95 -23.55 12.36
N ARG A 28 -0.84 -24.05 11.13
CA ARG A 28 0.44 -24.14 10.40
C ARG A 28 0.47 -23.16 9.26
N ILE A 29 1.61 -22.48 9.13
CA ILE A 29 1.89 -21.58 8.03
C ILE A 29 2.93 -22.23 7.12
N SER A 30 2.69 -22.16 5.82
CA SER A 30 3.68 -22.43 4.79
C SER A 30 3.77 -21.23 3.86
N VAL A 31 4.96 -21.05 3.30
CA VAL A 31 5.30 -19.90 2.48
C VAL A 31 5.92 -20.34 1.16
N SER A 32 5.73 -19.53 0.14
CA SER A 32 6.29 -19.75 -1.19
C SER A 32 6.63 -18.42 -1.82
N LYS A 33 7.74 -18.40 -2.57
CA LYS A 33 8.17 -17.27 -3.37
C LYS A 33 8.52 -17.80 -4.75
N VAL A 34 7.92 -17.21 -5.78
CA VAL A 34 8.15 -17.58 -7.18
C VAL A 34 8.41 -16.33 -8.01
N PRO A 35 9.17 -16.41 -9.12
CA PRO A 35 9.34 -15.27 -10.02
C PRO A 35 7.99 -14.78 -10.56
N THR A 36 7.79 -13.46 -10.59
CA THR A 36 6.62 -12.88 -11.25
C THR A 36 6.65 -13.20 -12.74
N THR A 37 5.52 -13.60 -13.32
CA THR A 37 5.40 -13.88 -14.76
C THR A 37 4.83 -12.65 -15.49
N PRO A 38 5.65 -11.81 -16.17
CA PRO A 38 5.18 -10.51 -16.65
C PRO A 38 4.09 -10.60 -17.73
N GLY A 39 4.14 -11.63 -18.58
CA GLY A 39 3.15 -11.84 -19.65
C GLY A 39 1.77 -12.25 -19.15
N ASN A 40 1.70 -12.97 -18.02
CA ASN A 40 0.46 -13.23 -17.29
C ASN A 40 0.77 -13.47 -15.81
N ARG A 41 0.55 -12.43 -15.01
CA ARG A 41 0.84 -12.44 -13.57
C ARG A 41 0.01 -13.47 -12.79
N ALA A 42 -1.14 -13.88 -13.32
CA ALA A 42 -2.02 -14.84 -12.66
C ALA A 42 -1.39 -16.25 -12.62
N LEU A 43 -0.57 -16.60 -13.62
CA LEU A 43 0.19 -17.86 -13.63
C LEU A 43 1.17 -17.93 -12.44
N GLY A 44 1.91 -16.84 -12.20
CA GLY A 44 2.81 -16.74 -11.05
C GLY A 44 2.07 -16.84 -9.72
N THR A 45 0.89 -16.21 -9.62
CA THR A 45 0.01 -16.31 -8.44
C THR A 45 -0.40 -17.75 -8.18
N VAL A 46 -0.96 -18.45 -9.17
CA VAL A 46 -1.41 -19.83 -9.00
C VAL A 46 -0.24 -20.77 -8.71
N ALA A 47 0.92 -20.58 -9.34
CA ALA A 47 2.13 -21.37 -9.06
C ALA A 47 2.61 -21.17 -7.61
N GLY A 48 2.63 -19.92 -7.13
CA GLY A 48 3.00 -19.58 -5.76
C GLY A 48 2.07 -20.23 -4.73
N LEU A 49 0.76 -20.09 -4.94
CA LEU A 49 -0.28 -20.70 -4.10
C LEU A 49 -0.20 -22.23 -4.10
N LYS A 50 -0.05 -22.87 -5.27
CA LYS A 50 0.14 -24.32 -5.39
C LYS A 50 1.31 -24.81 -4.56
N ARG A 51 2.46 -24.15 -4.66
CA ARG A 51 3.67 -24.52 -3.89
C ARG A 51 3.47 -24.35 -2.38
N ALA A 52 2.81 -23.27 -1.94
CA ALA A 52 2.51 -23.05 -0.53
C ALA A 52 1.56 -24.14 0.03
N VAL A 53 0.50 -24.47 -0.71
CA VAL A 53 -0.49 -25.48 -0.32
C VAL A 53 0.11 -26.89 -0.30
N ALA A 54 0.87 -27.25 -1.35
CA ALA A 54 1.53 -28.55 -1.45
C ALA A 54 2.57 -28.78 -0.34
N ALA A 55 3.23 -27.72 0.16
CA ALA A 55 4.16 -27.82 1.29
C ALA A 55 3.47 -28.28 2.61
N GLN A 56 2.14 -28.22 2.68
CA GLN A 56 1.36 -28.77 3.79
C GLN A 56 0.75 -30.16 3.49
N GLY A 57 1.03 -30.73 2.32
CA GLY A 57 0.46 -32.01 1.87
C GLY A 57 -1.03 -31.92 1.54
N LEU A 58 -1.50 -30.74 1.13
CA LEU A 58 -2.90 -30.44 0.85
C LEU A 58 -3.11 -30.06 -0.62
N ALA A 59 -4.37 -29.93 -1.03
CA ALA A 59 -4.76 -29.57 -2.39
C ALA A 59 -5.61 -28.29 -2.40
N GLY A 60 -5.81 -27.70 -3.59
CA GLY A 60 -6.60 -26.49 -3.69
C GLY A 60 -8.08 -26.66 -3.34
N THR A 61 -8.60 -27.90 -3.35
CA THR A 61 -9.93 -28.24 -2.84
C THR A 61 -10.09 -28.02 -1.34
N ASP A 62 -8.98 -27.94 -0.59
CA ASP A 62 -8.99 -27.68 0.84
C ASP A 62 -9.05 -26.18 1.17
N ILE A 63 -9.01 -25.30 0.15
CA ILE A 63 -8.97 -23.84 0.32
C ILE A 63 -10.37 -23.29 0.56
N ALA A 64 -10.54 -22.64 1.72
CA ALA A 64 -11.74 -21.93 2.13
C ALA A 64 -11.74 -20.46 1.70
N TYR A 65 -10.58 -19.85 1.49
CA TYR A 65 -10.44 -18.41 1.27
C TYR A 65 -9.16 -18.09 0.48
N VAL A 66 -9.25 -17.16 -0.48
CA VAL A 66 -8.11 -16.61 -1.21
C VAL A 66 -8.05 -15.09 -1.02
N GLY A 67 -6.97 -14.60 -0.42
CA GLY A 67 -6.60 -13.19 -0.44
C GLY A 67 -5.65 -12.90 -1.61
N HIS A 68 -5.77 -11.72 -2.22
CA HIS A 68 -4.94 -11.34 -3.35
C HIS A 68 -4.54 -9.87 -3.29
N GLY A 69 -3.26 -9.60 -3.47
CA GLY A 69 -2.69 -8.27 -3.63
C GLY A 69 -1.85 -8.19 -4.89
N MET A 70 -1.81 -7.00 -5.47
CA MET A 70 -1.15 -6.80 -6.75
C MET A 70 -0.63 -5.38 -6.92
N THR A 71 0.38 -5.25 -7.76
CA THR A 71 0.90 -3.96 -8.24
C THR A 71 0.43 -3.63 -9.66
N THR A 72 -0.46 -4.43 -10.25
CA THR A 72 -0.84 -4.32 -11.67
C THR A 72 -1.46 -2.96 -12.00
N ALA A 73 -2.42 -2.50 -11.19
CA ALA A 73 -3.06 -1.20 -11.36
C ALA A 73 -2.06 -0.04 -11.22
N THR A 74 -1.25 -0.03 -10.16
CA THR A 74 -0.21 0.99 -9.94
C THR A 74 0.77 1.05 -11.11
N ASN A 75 1.26 -0.10 -11.59
CA ASN A 75 2.22 -0.16 -12.69
C ASN A 75 1.61 0.28 -14.02
N ALA A 76 0.34 -0.03 -14.28
CA ALA A 76 -0.36 0.42 -15.47
C ALA A 76 -0.42 1.96 -15.56
N VAL A 77 -0.64 2.64 -14.44
CA VAL A 77 -0.63 4.12 -14.38
C VAL A 77 0.78 4.67 -14.59
N ILE A 78 1.77 4.17 -13.85
CA ILE A 78 3.17 4.62 -13.96
C ILE A 78 3.69 4.44 -15.38
N GLN A 79 3.43 3.28 -15.99
CA GLN A 79 3.89 2.97 -17.36
C GLN A 79 3.00 3.59 -18.45
N ARG A 80 1.91 4.28 -18.08
CA ARG A 80 0.89 4.80 -19.01
C ARG A 80 0.38 3.73 -19.98
N LYS A 81 0.20 2.51 -19.46
CA LYS A 81 -0.38 1.36 -20.17
C LYS A 81 -1.72 1.02 -19.54
N GLY A 82 -2.73 1.80 -19.86
CA GLY A 82 -4.15 1.55 -19.56
C GLY A 82 -4.96 1.36 -20.84
N GLY A 83 -6.27 1.18 -20.67
CA GLY A 83 -7.20 1.15 -21.80
C GLY A 83 -7.35 2.53 -22.45
N ARG A 84 -7.56 2.55 -23.77
CA ARG A 84 -7.87 3.77 -24.52
C ARG A 84 -9.18 4.37 -24.03
N THR A 85 -9.09 5.40 -23.19
CA THR A 85 -10.23 5.91 -22.43
C THR A 85 -10.74 7.23 -23.01
N ALA A 86 -12.05 7.38 -23.07
CA ALA A 86 -12.71 8.65 -23.36
C ALA A 86 -13.22 9.32 -22.07
N PHE A 87 -13.24 10.65 -22.06
CA PHE A 87 -13.79 11.45 -20.97
C PHE A 87 -14.99 12.26 -21.47
N VAL A 88 -16.12 12.19 -20.79
CA VAL A 88 -17.34 12.94 -21.10
C VAL A 88 -17.65 13.89 -19.96
N THR A 89 -17.78 15.18 -20.28
CA THR A 89 -18.12 16.22 -19.30
C THR A 89 -19.06 17.28 -19.88
N ASN A 90 -19.39 18.31 -19.11
CA ASN A 90 -20.30 19.34 -19.61
C ASN A 90 -19.62 20.19 -20.71
N ARG A 91 -20.42 20.76 -21.61
CA ARG A 91 -19.96 21.79 -22.56
C ARG A 91 -19.21 22.91 -21.83
N GLY A 92 -18.06 23.30 -22.38
CA GLY A 92 -17.13 24.28 -21.79
C GLY A 92 -16.10 23.70 -20.82
N PHE A 93 -16.17 22.41 -20.48
CA PHE A 93 -15.26 21.75 -19.53
C PHE A 93 -14.34 20.71 -20.18
N ARG A 94 -14.24 20.69 -21.52
CA ARG A 94 -13.40 19.75 -22.28
C ARG A 94 -11.97 19.65 -21.74
N ASP A 95 -11.39 20.79 -21.36
CA ASP A 95 -9.99 20.91 -20.98
C ASP A 95 -9.74 20.70 -19.48
N LEU A 96 -10.74 20.24 -18.72
CA LEU A 96 -10.67 20.08 -17.27
C LEU A 96 -9.43 19.27 -16.82
N LEU A 97 -9.17 18.13 -17.47
CA LEU A 97 -8.04 17.26 -17.12
C LEU A 97 -6.68 17.87 -17.52
N LEU A 98 -6.65 18.70 -18.57
CA LEU A 98 -5.44 19.35 -19.06
C LEU A 98 -5.06 20.54 -18.17
N ILE A 99 -6.03 21.34 -17.77
CA ILE A 99 -5.82 22.52 -16.92
C ILE A 99 -5.44 22.06 -15.49
N GLY A 100 -6.17 21.08 -14.95
CA GLY A 100 -6.05 20.62 -13.58
C GLY A 100 -6.25 21.76 -12.58
N ARG A 101 -5.32 21.89 -11.62
CA ARG A 101 -5.30 22.99 -10.65
C ARG A 101 -4.29 24.10 -10.97
N GLN A 102 -3.62 24.01 -12.13
CA GLN A 102 -2.50 24.91 -12.51
C GLN A 102 -1.30 24.86 -11.54
N ASP A 103 -1.22 23.84 -10.69
CA ASP A 103 -0.07 23.61 -9.83
C ASP A 103 1.19 23.38 -10.67
N ARG A 104 2.29 24.01 -10.28
CA ARG A 104 3.60 23.78 -10.90
C ARG A 104 4.21 22.50 -10.34
N PRO A 105 4.73 21.58 -11.18
CA PRO A 105 5.43 20.38 -10.71
C PRO A 105 6.61 20.70 -9.80
N SER A 106 7.39 21.71 -10.20
CA SER A 106 8.48 22.29 -9.43
C SER A 106 8.31 23.81 -9.34
N LEU A 107 8.46 24.36 -8.14
CA LEU A 107 8.21 25.78 -7.91
C LEU A 107 9.32 26.67 -8.53
N PHE A 108 10.55 26.15 -8.59
CA PHE A 108 11.75 26.89 -8.97
C PHE A 108 12.36 26.43 -10.30
N ASP A 109 11.95 25.28 -10.82
CA ASP A 109 12.34 24.84 -12.16
C ASP A 109 11.29 25.32 -13.18
N LEU A 110 11.68 26.28 -14.01
CA LEU A 110 10.80 26.87 -15.03
C LEU A 110 10.69 25.99 -16.29
N ASP A 111 11.61 25.04 -16.45
CA ASP A 111 11.65 24.12 -17.60
C ASP A 111 10.85 22.83 -17.33
N ASP A 112 10.41 22.61 -16.08
CA ASP A 112 9.64 21.44 -15.70
C ASP A 112 8.20 21.50 -16.25
N VAL A 113 7.84 20.50 -17.06
CA VAL A 113 6.56 20.43 -17.77
C VAL A 113 5.68 19.36 -17.16
N ARG A 114 4.41 19.70 -16.94
CA ARG A 114 3.42 18.71 -16.50
C ARG A 114 3.30 17.58 -17.53
N PRO A 115 3.40 16.31 -17.10
CA PRO A 115 3.16 15.19 -17.99
C PRO A 115 1.71 15.23 -18.50
N PRO A 116 1.44 14.70 -19.70
CA PRO A 116 0.09 14.67 -20.26
C PRO A 116 -0.92 13.96 -19.33
N PRO A 117 -2.21 14.35 -19.37
CA PRO A 117 -3.27 13.62 -18.66
C PRO A 117 -3.41 12.18 -19.18
N LEU A 118 -4.09 11.31 -18.41
CA LEU A 118 -4.34 9.92 -18.82
C LEU A 118 -5.21 9.80 -20.07
N VAL A 119 -6.14 10.76 -20.25
CA VAL A 119 -7.00 10.87 -21.42
C VAL A 119 -6.53 12.06 -22.25
N PRO A 120 -6.12 11.85 -23.51
CA PRO A 120 -5.69 12.93 -24.38
C PRO A 120 -6.90 13.78 -24.80
N GLN A 121 -6.65 15.05 -25.15
CA GLN A 121 -7.70 16.05 -25.37
C GLN A 121 -8.68 15.66 -26.49
N GLU A 122 -8.21 14.95 -27.53
CA GLU A 122 -9.01 14.45 -28.63
C GLU A 122 -10.01 13.35 -28.23
N LEU A 123 -9.84 12.75 -27.05
CA LEU A 123 -10.79 11.80 -26.45
C LEU A 123 -11.61 12.43 -25.31
N CYS A 124 -11.54 13.77 -25.16
CA CYS A 124 -12.42 14.53 -24.28
C CYS A 124 -13.64 15.06 -25.06
N TYR A 125 -14.81 14.57 -24.71
CA TYR A 125 -16.11 14.90 -25.30
C TYR A 125 -16.94 15.72 -24.33
N THR A 126 -17.88 16.48 -24.87
CA THR A 126 -18.77 17.31 -24.06
C THR A 126 -20.21 17.19 -24.48
N ALA A 127 -21.13 17.21 -23.51
CA ALA A 127 -22.57 17.28 -23.73
C ALA A 127 -23.18 18.55 -23.10
N ALA A 128 -24.26 19.06 -23.69
CA ALA A 128 -25.15 20.01 -23.02
C ALA A 128 -25.74 19.39 -21.74
N GLY A 129 -26.17 20.23 -20.81
CA GLY A 129 -26.72 19.81 -19.53
C GLY A 129 -26.00 20.49 -18.39
N ARG A 130 -26.75 21.01 -17.43
CA ARG A 130 -26.19 21.71 -16.28
C ARG A 130 -27.05 21.52 -15.03
N ILE A 131 -26.38 21.17 -13.95
CA ILE A 131 -26.92 21.12 -12.59
C ILE A 131 -26.18 22.17 -11.77
N ASP A 132 -26.89 22.91 -10.92
CA ASP A 132 -26.29 23.88 -10.00
C ASP A 132 -25.81 23.24 -8.69
N ALA A 133 -25.12 24.02 -7.84
CA ALA A 133 -24.61 23.54 -6.56
C ALA A 133 -25.71 23.12 -5.56
N ALA A 134 -26.96 23.52 -5.78
CA ALA A 134 -28.12 23.09 -4.99
C ALA A 134 -28.80 21.83 -5.57
N GLY A 135 -28.26 21.24 -6.64
CA GLY A 135 -28.80 20.05 -7.29
C GLY A 135 -29.96 20.34 -8.26
N ARG A 136 -30.24 21.61 -8.56
CA ARG A 136 -31.31 22.00 -9.50
C ARG A 136 -30.81 21.95 -10.93
N GLU A 137 -31.63 21.40 -11.82
CA GLU A 137 -31.35 21.39 -13.26
C GLU A 137 -31.55 22.80 -13.85
N ILE A 138 -30.51 23.33 -14.51
CA ILE A 138 -30.53 24.61 -15.23
C ILE A 138 -30.73 24.38 -16.73
N GLU A 139 -30.11 23.33 -17.27
CA GLU A 139 -30.16 22.96 -18.69
C GLU A 139 -30.29 21.45 -18.78
N PRO A 140 -31.21 20.91 -19.61
CA PRO A 140 -31.36 19.47 -19.78
C PRO A 140 -30.17 18.83 -20.51
N LEU A 141 -29.89 17.57 -20.20
CA LEU A 141 -28.85 16.78 -20.85
C LEU A 141 -29.18 16.55 -22.34
N SER A 142 -28.24 16.84 -23.24
CA SER A 142 -28.39 16.52 -24.68
C SER A 142 -27.99 15.08 -24.96
N LEU A 143 -28.98 14.23 -25.28
CA LEU A 143 -28.71 12.85 -25.70
C LEU A 143 -28.07 12.78 -27.09
N ALA A 144 -28.42 13.72 -27.97
CA ALA A 144 -27.82 13.81 -29.30
C ALA A 144 -26.30 14.09 -29.25
N ASP A 145 -25.85 14.88 -28.28
CA ASP A 145 -24.41 15.13 -28.07
C ASP A 145 -23.70 13.82 -27.67
N LEU A 146 -24.34 12.99 -26.83
CA LEU A 146 -23.81 11.70 -26.40
C LEU A 146 -23.80 10.68 -27.55
N GLU A 147 -24.82 10.66 -28.40
CA GLU A 147 -24.89 9.81 -29.59
C GLU A 147 -23.76 10.12 -30.58
N ALA A 148 -23.53 11.40 -30.85
CA ALA A 148 -22.44 11.86 -31.70
C ALA A 148 -21.06 11.51 -31.09
N ALA A 149 -20.89 11.71 -29.79
CA ALA A 149 -19.68 11.33 -29.07
C ALA A 149 -19.43 9.82 -29.15
N ALA A 150 -20.45 9.00 -28.90
CA ALA A 150 -20.34 7.54 -28.97
C ALA A 150 -19.97 7.04 -30.38
N ALA A 151 -20.49 7.68 -31.44
CA ALA A 151 -20.12 7.32 -32.81
C ALA A 151 -18.62 7.53 -33.08
N ASP A 152 -18.05 8.66 -32.63
CA ASP A 152 -16.62 8.96 -32.76
C ASP A 152 -15.76 8.07 -31.84
N MET A 153 -16.19 7.83 -30.60
CA MET A 153 -15.54 6.90 -29.67
C MET A 153 -15.39 5.51 -30.28
N ARG A 154 -16.45 4.99 -30.91
CA ARG A 154 -16.43 3.70 -31.61
C ARG A 154 -15.45 3.71 -32.79
N ALA A 155 -15.45 4.77 -33.59
CA ALA A 155 -14.51 4.91 -34.72
C ALA A 155 -13.04 4.95 -34.26
N ARG A 156 -12.77 5.48 -33.06
CA ARG A 156 -11.44 5.57 -32.45
C ARG A 156 -11.03 4.35 -31.62
N GLY A 157 -11.91 3.36 -31.49
CA GLY A 157 -11.65 2.14 -30.71
C GLY A 157 -11.45 2.42 -29.23
N VAL A 158 -12.30 3.28 -28.65
CA VAL A 158 -12.32 3.53 -27.20
C VAL A 158 -12.68 2.24 -26.46
N GLU A 159 -11.89 1.92 -25.44
CA GLU A 159 -12.00 0.72 -24.60
C GLU A 159 -12.68 0.99 -23.26
N ALA A 160 -12.79 2.26 -22.84
CA ALA A 160 -13.52 2.65 -21.62
C ALA A 160 -13.97 4.12 -21.68
N VAL A 161 -15.02 4.49 -20.94
CA VAL A 161 -15.53 5.86 -20.85
C VAL A 161 -15.70 6.28 -19.39
N ALA A 162 -15.18 7.46 -19.05
CA ALA A 162 -15.46 8.14 -17.79
C ALA A 162 -16.42 9.31 -18.00
N VAL A 163 -17.47 9.40 -17.18
CA VAL A 163 -18.46 10.48 -17.22
C VAL A 163 -18.35 11.31 -15.94
N THR A 164 -18.11 12.62 -16.08
CA THR A 164 -18.12 13.54 -14.94
C THR A 164 -18.80 14.84 -15.31
N PHE A 165 -19.96 15.10 -14.70
CA PHE A 165 -20.64 16.39 -14.81
C PHE A 165 -20.45 17.22 -13.53
N LEU A 166 -20.53 18.53 -13.66
CA LEU A 166 -20.52 19.43 -12.51
C LEU A 166 -21.72 19.15 -11.61
N HIS A 167 -21.47 19.24 -10.30
CA HIS A 167 -22.49 19.07 -9.26
C HIS A 167 -23.28 17.77 -9.31
N SER A 168 -22.77 16.75 -10.00
CA SER A 168 -23.36 15.41 -10.02
C SER A 168 -23.40 14.76 -8.62
N TYR A 169 -22.50 15.15 -7.71
CA TYR A 169 -22.56 14.77 -6.30
C TYR A 169 -23.83 15.27 -5.60
N ALA A 170 -24.41 16.39 -6.04
CA ALA A 170 -25.64 16.95 -5.47
C ALA A 170 -26.89 16.37 -6.15
N ASN A 171 -26.81 16.11 -7.46
CA ASN A 171 -27.85 15.43 -8.22
C ASN A 171 -27.22 14.57 -9.34
N PRO A 172 -27.24 13.22 -9.21
CA PRO A 172 -26.55 12.33 -10.14
C PRO A 172 -27.33 12.04 -11.43
N ALA A 173 -28.50 12.66 -11.65
CA ALA A 173 -29.42 12.31 -12.73
C ALA A 173 -28.77 12.35 -14.12
N HIS A 174 -28.00 13.40 -14.44
CA HIS A 174 -27.33 13.51 -15.74
C HIS A 174 -26.25 12.46 -15.95
N GLU A 175 -25.46 12.12 -14.93
CA GLU A 175 -24.44 11.09 -15.06
C GLU A 175 -25.06 9.70 -15.25
N ARG A 176 -26.14 9.38 -14.51
CA ARG A 176 -26.86 8.11 -14.67
C ARG A 176 -27.48 7.97 -16.06
N ALA A 177 -28.10 9.05 -16.56
CA ALA A 177 -28.67 9.06 -17.91
C ALA A 177 -27.60 8.90 -18.98
N ALA A 178 -26.48 9.64 -18.86
CA ALA A 178 -25.38 9.53 -19.81
C ALA A 178 -24.74 8.14 -19.79
N LYS A 179 -24.54 7.54 -18.62
CA LYS A 179 -24.05 6.17 -18.48
C LYS A 179 -24.93 5.18 -19.24
N ALA A 180 -26.23 5.16 -18.93
CA ALA A 180 -27.17 4.23 -19.54
C ALA A 180 -27.20 4.35 -21.09
N VAL A 181 -27.16 5.57 -21.62
CA VAL A 181 -27.14 5.81 -23.06
C VAL A 181 -25.83 5.34 -23.69
N LEU A 182 -24.69 5.68 -23.09
CA LEU A 182 -23.38 5.29 -23.61
C LEU A 182 -23.18 3.76 -23.57
N GLU A 183 -23.61 3.08 -22.51
CA GLU A 183 -23.58 1.61 -22.42
C GLU A 183 -24.41 0.95 -23.53
N SER A 184 -25.57 1.53 -23.86
CA SER A 184 -26.40 1.03 -24.97
C SER A 184 -25.76 1.24 -26.35
N LEU A 185 -24.98 2.32 -26.53
CA LEU A 185 -24.39 2.69 -27.81
C LEU A 185 -23.00 2.09 -28.05
N LEU A 186 -22.33 1.68 -26.97
CA LEU A 186 -20.98 1.12 -26.95
C LEU A 186 -20.98 -0.24 -26.22
N PRO A 187 -21.63 -1.28 -26.77
CA PRO A 187 -21.71 -2.58 -26.13
C PRO A 187 -20.32 -3.16 -25.89
N GLY A 188 -20.08 -3.63 -24.66
CA GLY A 188 -18.78 -4.17 -24.24
C GLY A 188 -17.75 -3.12 -23.80
N VAL A 189 -18.06 -1.82 -23.92
CA VAL A 189 -17.19 -0.75 -23.42
C VAL A 189 -17.62 -0.35 -22.01
N PRO A 190 -16.75 -0.50 -20.99
CA PRO A 190 -16.90 0.11 -19.68
C PRO A 190 -17.40 1.56 -19.68
N VAL A 191 -18.46 1.90 -18.94
CA VAL A 191 -18.82 3.29 -18.65
C VAL A 191 -18.84 3.52 -17.14
N CYS A 192 -18.01 4.46 -16.67
CA CYS A 192 -17.86 4.80 -15.25
C CYS A 192 -18.43 6.20 -14.99
N ALA A 193 -19.53 6.27 -14.23
CA ALA A 193 -20.02 7.56 -13.73
C ALA A 193 -19.23 7.97 -12.48
N SER A 194 -18.84 9.25 -12.39
CA SER A 194 -18.03 9.72 -11.27
C SER A 194 -18.70 9.51 -9.92
N THR A 195 -20.03 9.66 -9.87
CA THR A 195 -20.87 9.45 -8.68
C THR A 195 -20.91 8.00 -8.17
N GLU A 196 -20.51 7.01 -8.98
CA GLU A 196 -20.40 5.60 -8.55
C GLU A 196 -19.06 5.29 -7.87
N ILE A 197 -18.07 6.17 -8.07
CA ILE A 197 -16.70 6.04 -7.56
C ILE A 197 -16.48 7.01 -6.39
N VAL A 198 -16.72 8.31 -6.61
CA VAL A 198 -16.54 9.39 -5.62
C VAL A 198 -17.65 10.41 -5.76
N ALA A 199 -18.58 10.47 -4.80
CA ALA A 199 -19.65 11.46 -4.75
C ALA A 199 -19.27 12.71 -3.93
N GLU A 200 -18.08 13.27 -4.20
CA GLU A 200 -17.56 14.47 -3.53
C GLU A 200 -17.51 15.72 -4.41
N PHE A 201 -17.57 16.91 -3.77
CA PHE A 201 -17.23 18.17 -4.43
C PHE A 201 -15.75 18.21 -4.83
N ARG A 202 -15.41 19.18 -5.69
CA ARG A 202 -14.14 19.32 -6.45
C ARG A 202 -14.11 18.45 -7.72
N GLU A 203 -14.46 19.10 -8.82
CA GLU A 203 -14.63 18.52 -10.15
C GLU A 203 -13.37 17.89 -10.72
N PHE A 204 -12.18 18.48 -10.52
CA PHE A 204 -10.94 17.95 -11.08
C PHE A 204 -10.52 16.63 -10.42
N GLU A 205 -10.44 16.56 -9.11
CA GLU A 205 -10.02 15.37 -8.37
C GLU A 205 -11.05 14.23 -8.53
N ARG A 206 -12.34 14.58 -8.58
CA ARG A 206 -13.42 13.62 -8.89
C ARG A 206 -13.30 13.11 -10.34
N ALA A 207 -13.11 13.99 -11.32
CA ALA A 207 -12.91 13.59 -12.71
C ALA A 207 -11.66 12.73 -12.89
N SER A 208 -10.53 13.13 -12.27
CA SER A 208 -9.28 12.38 -12.27
C SER A 208 -9.47 10.96 -11.73
N THR A 209 -10.16 10.81 -10.60
CA THR A 209 -10.43 9.50 -9.99
C THR A 209 -11.35 8.65 -10.86
N ALA A 210 -12.41 9.22 -11.45
CA ALA A 210 -13.32 8.51 -12.35
C ALA A 210 -12.62 8.08 -13.65
N VAL A 211 -11.79 8.95 -14.22
CA VAL A 211 -10.95 8.67 -15.40
C VAL A 211 -9.96 7.57 -15.09
N LEU A 212 -9.29 7.62 -13.95
CA LEU A 212 -8.36 6.59 -13.53
C LEU A 212 -9.05 5.23 -13.39
N ASN A 213 -10.27 5.19 -12.83
CA ASN A 213 -11.05 3.96 -12.76
C ASN A 213 -11.34 3.38 -14.16
N ALA A 214 -11.87 4.20 -15.07
CA ALA A 214 -12.16 3.79 -16.44
C ALA A 214 -10.89 3.32 -17.19
N TYR A 215 -9.79 4.05 -17.02
CA TYR A 215 -8.48 3.73 -17.61
C TYR A 215 -7.94 2.36 -17.21
N LEU A 216 -8.22 1.94 -15.98
CA LEU A 216 -7.75 0.66 -15.43
C LEU A 216 -8.68 -0.52 -15.74
N ARG A 217 -9.97 -0.27 -16.00
CA ARG A 217 -10.97 -1.33 -16.17
C ARG A 217 -10.59 -2.43 -17.18
N PRO A 218 -10.19 -2.12 -18.43
CA PRO A 218 -9.90 -3.16 -19.42
C PRO A 218 -8.77 -4.12 -19.00
N ILE A 219 -7.73 -3.58 -18.37
CA ILE A 219 -6.57 -4.35 -17.92
C ILE A 219 -6.92 -5.22 -16.72
N MET A 220 -7.68 -4.65 -15.78
CA MET A 220 -8.05 -5.33 -14.55
C MET A 220 -9.10 -6.41 -14.80
N GLU A 221 -10.03 -6.19 -15.73
CA GLU A 221 -10.96 -7.23 -16.21
C GLU A 221 -10.21 -8.42 -16.81
N THR A 222 -9.22 -8.16 -17.68
CA THR A 222 -8.40 -9.21 -18.28
C THR A 222 -7.61 -9.98 -17.23
N TYR A 223 -6.93 -9.26 -16.34
CA TYR A 223 -6.08 -9.86 -15.31
C TYR A 223 -6.88 -10.68 -14.29
N LEU A 224 -7.91 -10.07 -13.68
CA LEU A 224 -8.74 -10.73 -12.67
C LEU A 224 -9.64 -11.80 -13.30
N GLY A 225 -10.00 -11.67 -14.58
CA GLY A 225 -10.61 -12.72 -15.38
C GLY A 225 -9.73 -13.95 -15.49
N SER A 226 -8.47 -13.76 -15.91
CA SER A 226 -7.49 -14.85 -15.99
C SER A 226 -7.21 -15.49 -14.63
N LEU A 227 -7.11 -14.69 -13.56
CA LEU A 227 -6.92 -15.20 -12.21
C LEU A 227 -8.10 -16.08 -11.77
N ALA A 228 -9.34 -15.62 -11.93
CA ALA A 228 -10.52 -16.42 -11.59
C ALA A 228 -10.54 -17.75 -12.34
N GLY A 229 -10.27 -17.73 -13.65
CA GLY A 229 -10.22 -18.94 -14.47
C GLY A 229 -9.17 -19.94 -13.96
N LEU A 230 -7.94 -19.48 -13.72
CA LEU A 230 -6.84 -20.32 -13.25
C LEU A 230 -7.03 -20.82 -11.80
N LEU A 231 -7.72 -20.06 -10.95
CA LEU A 231 -8.06 -20.54 -9.61
C LEU A 231 -9.10 -21.66 -9.69
N ALA A 232 -10.10 -21.55 -10.57
CA ALA A 232 -11.17 -22.52 -10.72
C ALA A 232 -10.77 -23.79 -11.51
N ASP A 233 -9.84 -23.68 -12.45
CA ASP A 233 -9.38 -24.78 -13.30
C ASP A 233 -8.79 -25.93 -12.45
N ARG A 234 -9.22 -27.18 -12.70
CA ARG A 234 -8.82 -28.36 -11.92
C ARG A 234 -7.60 -29.10 -12.47
N GLU A 235 -7.32 -28.95 -13.76
CA GLU A 235 -6.22 -29.66 -14.42
C GLU A 235 -4.94 -28.82 -14.34
N ASP A 236 -5.02 -27.60 -14.87
CA ASP A 236 -3.88 -26.68 -14.97
C ASP A 236 -3.88 -25.64 -13.84
N GLY A 237 -5.02 -25.46 -13.17
CA GLY A 237 -5.25 -24.48 -12.11
C GLY A 237 -5.23 -25.03 -10.68
N LEU A 238 -5.74 -24.26 -9.73
CA LEU A 238 -5.76 -24.62 -8.30
C LEU A 238 -6.91 -25.58 -7.94
N GLY A 239 -7.95 -25.67 -8.77
CA GLY A 239 -9.15 -26.46 -8.50
C GLY A 239 -9.98 -25.93 -7.34
N LEU A 240 -10.00 -24.60 -7.18
CA LEU A 240 -10.67 -23.92 -6.08
C LEU A 240 -12.17 -24.27 -6.03
N PRO A 241 -12.74 -24.62 -4.86
CA PRO A 241 -14.18 -24.81 -4.73
C PRO A 241 -14.92 -23.52 -5.08
N GLY A 242 -16.04 -23.61 -5.81
CA GLY A 242 -16.80 -22.43 -6.24
C GLY A 242 -17.41 -21.60 -5.09
N ALA A 243 -17.46 -22.14 -3.87
CA ALA A 243 -17.90 -21.43 -2.67
C ALA A 243 -16.80 -20.61 -1.98
N SER A 244 -15.53 -20.80 -2.36
CA SER A 244 -14.40 -20.15 -1.71
C SER A 244 -14.22 -18.73 -2.26
N PRO A 245 -14.39 -17.67 -1.44
CA PRO A 245 -14.26 -16.30 -1.92
C PRO A 245 -12.82 -15.97 -2.33
N VAL A 246 -12.71 -15.15 -3.37
CA VAL A 246 -11.48 -14.51 -3.80
C VAL A 246 -11.60 -13.03 -3.50
N MET A 247 -10.77 -12.55 -2.56
CA MET A 247 -10.78 -11.19 -2.07
C MET A 247 -9.52 -10.47 -2.54
N VAL A 248 -9.67 -9.19 -2.88
CA VAL A 248 -8.60 -8.30 -3.32
C VAL A 248 -8.37 -7.24 -2.25
N ILE A 249 -7.12 -6.98 -1.89
CA ILE A 249 -6.75 -5.91 -0.96
C ILE A 249 -6.95 -4.54 -1.61
N GLU A 250 -7.55 -3.62 -0.86
CA GLU A 250 -7.72 -2.22 -1.23
C GLU A 250 -6.58 -1.37 -0.69
N ALA A 251 -6.39 -0.20 -1.31
CA ALA A 251 -5.47 0.83 -0.85
C ALA A 251 -5.78 1.31 0.58
N SER A 252 -7.02 1.21 1.02
CA SER A 252 -7.49 1.54 2.38
C SER A 252 -7.09 0.51 3.44
N GLY A 253 -6.51 -0.63 3.03
CA GLY A 253 -6.18 -1.77 3.89
C GLY A 253 -7.34 -2.72 4.16
N GLY A 254 -8.51 -2.47 3.57
CA GLY A 254 -9.64 -3.41 3.59
C GLY A 254 -9.60 -4.41 2.44
N LEU A 255 -10.56 -5.33 2.42
CA LEU A 255 -10.79 -6.27 1.34
C LEU A 255 -12.06 -5.94 0.56
N MET A 256 -12.00 -6.15 -0.76
CA MET A 256 -13.13 -6.13 -1.68
C MET A 256 -13.24 -7.45 -2.45
N THR A 257 -14.43 -7.77 -2.98
CA THR A 257 -14.62 -8.95 -3.81
C THR A 257 -13.92 -8.80 -5.17
N LEU A 258 -13.61 -9.92 -5.82
CA LEU A 258 -13.02 -9.92 -7.15
C LEU A 258 -13.85 -9.13 -8.18
N ASP A 259 -15.18 -9.23 -8.13
CA ASP A 259 -16.07 -8.52 -9.05
C ASP A 259 -16.07 -7.02 -8.76
N SER A 260 -16.07 -6.62 -7.49
CA SER A 260 -15.92 -5.22 -7.12
C SER A 260 -14.56 -4.66 -7.59
N ALA A 261 -13.48 -5.43 -7.49
CA ALA A 261 -12.15 -5.01 -7.96
C ALA A 261 -12.08 -4.85 -9.50
N ARG A 262 -12.92 -5.58 -10.26
CA ARG A 262 -13.07 -5.40 -11.71
C ARG A 262 -13.85 -4.13 -12.06
N GLU A 263 -14.90 -3.83 -11.30
CA GLU A 263 -15.73 -2.64 -11.52
C GLU A 263 -15.04 -1.35 -11.06
N LYS A 264 -14.34 -1.42 -9.91
CA LYS A 264 -13.71 -0.31 -9.20
C LYS A 264 -12.20 -0.48 -9.01
N PRO A 265 -11.42 -0.78 -10.07
CA PRO A 265 -9.99 -1.06 -9.95
C PRO A 265 -9.18 0.10 -9.36
N VAL A 266 -9.70 1.33 -9.38
CA VAL A 266 -9.05 2.48 -8.74
C VAL A 266 -8.79 2.26 -7.25
N HIS A 267 -9.60 1.45 -6.55
CA HIS A 267 -9.39 1.10 -5.14
C HIS A 267 -8.17 0.20 -4.91
N THR A 268 -7.68 -0.45 -5.96
CA THR A 268 -6.51 -1.35 -5.90
C THR A 268 -5.19 -0.62 -6.19
N VAL A 269 -5.25 0.65 -6.58
CA VAL A 269 -4.08 1.50 -6.83
C VAL A 269 -3.40 1.81 -5.50
N LEU A 270 -2.10 1.53 -5.37
CA LEU A 270 -1.32 1.61 -4.12
C LEU A 270 -1.68 0.54 -3.06
N SER A 271 -2.40 -0.52 -3.43
CA SER A 271 -2.85 -1.55 -2.48
C SER A 271 -1.77 -2.53 -2.00
N GLY A 272 -0.71 -2.76 -2.79
CA GLY A 272 0.35 -3.72 -2.45
C GLY A 272 0.96 -3.46 -1.05
N PRO A 273 1.54 -2.27 -0.80
CA PRO A 273 2.11 -1.94 0.50
C PRO A 273 1.06 -1.86 1.63
N ALA A 274 -0.21 -1.58 1.31
CA ALA A 274 -1.29 -1.52 2.30
C ALA A 274 -1.47 -2.84 3.06
N GLY A 275 -1.36 -3.98 2.37
CA GLY A 275 -1.36 -5.29 3.01
C GLY A 275 -0.21 -5.45 4.02
N GLY A 276 0.98 -4.96 3.69
CA GLY A 276 2.15 -5.00 4.59
C GLY A 276 1.93 -4.18 5.85
N VAL A 277 1.30 -3.01 5.73
CA VAL A 277 0.94 -2.15 6.87
C VAL A 277 -0.08 -2.84 7.78
N VAL A 278 -1.15 -3.42 7.22
CA VAL A 278 -2.16 -4.14 8.01
C VAL A 278 -1.56 -5.39 8.68
N GLY A 279 -0.74 -6.14 7.95
CA GLY A 279 0.01 -7.28 8.51
C GLY A 279 0.95 -6.87 9.64
N SER A 280 1.62 -5.73 9.51
CA SER A 280 2.48 -5.16 10.56
C SER A 280 1.68 -4.80 11.81
N ALA A 281 0.53 -4.13 11.66
CA ALA A 281 -0.35 -3.78 12.77
C ALA A 281 -0.81 -5.02 13.54
N HIS A 282 -1.20 -6.07 12.81
CA HIS A 282 -1.62 -7.34 13.39
C HIS A 282 -0.50 -8.02 14.18
N VAL A 283 0.67 -8.23 13.56
CA VAL A 283 1.81 -8.91 14.20
C VAL A 283 2.34 -8.12 15.40
N ALA A 284 2.46 -6.79 15.28
CA ALA A 284 2.88 -5.95 16.39
C ALA A 284 1.87 -6.00 17.56
N GLY A 285 0.58 -6.05 17.25
CA GLY A 285 -0.48 -6.22 18.24
C GLY A 285 -0.37 -7.53 19.02
N LEU A 286 0.03 -8.63 18.37
CA LEU A 286 0.30 -9.92 19.05
C LEU A 286 1.45 -9.82 20.07
N ALA A 287 2.44 -8.97 19.80
CA ALA A 287 3.55 -8.67 20.71
C ALA A 287 3.22 -7.52 21.69
N GLY A 288 1.98 -7.03 21.73
CA GLY A 288 1.54 -5.95 22.62
C GLY A 288 2.02 -4.55 22.24
N ILE A 289 2.48 -4.35 20.99
CA ILE A 289 2.95 -3.05 20.48
C ILE A 289 1.91 -2.47 19.53
N ARG A 290 1.36 -1.30 19.86
CA ARG A 290 0.26 -0.67 19.09
C ARG A 290 0.70 0.53 18.27
N ASP A 291 1.79 1.18 18.66
CA ASP A 291 2.32 2.36 17.99
C ASP A 291 3.60 1.98 17.27
N ILE A 292 3.51 1.87 15.94
CA ILE A 292 4.63 1.46 15.09
C ILE A 292 4.83 2.36 13.88
N VAL A 293 6.07 2.46 13.42
CA VAL A 293 6.44 2.94 12.09
C VAL A 293 6.84 1.72 11.26
N THR A 294 6.21 1.53 10.12
CA THR A 294 6.54 0.43 9.21
C THR A 294 7.63 0.86 8.23
N MET A 295 8.50 -0.07 7.86
CA MET A 295 9.55 0.16 6.87
C MET A 295 9.67 -1.09 5.98
N ASP A 296 8.94 -1.09 4.86
CA ASP A 296 9.03 -2.15 3.85
C ASP A 296 10.18 -1.85 2.90
N ILE A 297 11.25 -2.64 2.91
CA ILE A 297 12.35 -2.45 1.95
C ILE A 297 12.30 -3.56 0.91
N GLY A 298 11.86 -3.18 -0.29
CA GLY A 298 11.87 -4.00 -1.49
C GLY A 298 13.14 -3.83 -2.32
N GLY A 299 13.07 -4.27 -3.58
CA GLY A 299 14.17 -4.13 -4.54
C GLY A 299 14.33 -2.71 -5.11
N THR A 300 13.27 -1.91 -5.16
CA THR A 300 13.28 -0.60 -5.85
C THR A 300 13.05 0.57 -4.92
N SER A 301 12.18 0.38 -3.92
CA SER A 301 11.71 1.42 -3.01
C SER A 301 11.74 0.96 -1.56
N THR A 302 11.60 1.92 -0.66
CA THR A 302 11.17 1.70 0.71
C THR A 302 9.79 2.33 0.90
N ASP A 303 8.83 1.58 1.41
CA ASP A 303 7.48 2.06 1.72
C ASP A 303 7.32 2.24 3.23
N ILE A 304 6.94 3.45 3.65
CA ILE A 304 6.90 3.85 5.06
C ILE A 304 5.49 4.28 5.42
N SER A 305 4.96 3.72 6.51
CA SER A 305 3.66 4.11 7.06
C SER A 305 3.72 4.21 8.58
N LEU A 306 2.74 4.86 9.17
CA LEU A 306 2.62 5.03 10.61
C LEU A 306 1.29 4.44 11.09
N ILE A 307 1.35 3.65 12.15
CA ILE A 307 0.23 3.01 12.82
C ILE A 307 0.20 3.54 14.24
N ARG A 308 -0.96 4.05 14.64
CA ARG A 308 -1.18 4.60 15.97
C ARG A 308 -2.35 3.89 16.62
N GLU A 309 -2.20 3.51 17.88
CA GLU A 309 -3.22 2.76 18.62
C GLU A 309 -3.65 1.48 17.87
N GLY A 310 -2.75 0.85 17.12
CA GLY A 310 -3.02 -0.35 16.33
C GLY A 310 -3.84 -0.13 15.06
N GLN A 311 -4.03 1.13 14.63
CA GLN A 311 -4.77 1.48 13.42
C GLN A 311 -3.87 2.23 12.43
N PRO A 312 -3.80 1.83 11.15
CA PRO A 312 -3.10 2.58 10.11
C PRO A 312 -3.71 3.97 9.92
N ILE A 313 -2.87 4.97 9.65
CA ILE A 313 -3.36 6.29 9.25
C ILE A 313 -3.88 6.21 7.81
N VAL A 314 -5.12 6.67 7.60
CA VAL A 314 -5.75 6.75 6.28
C VAL A 314 -5.87 8.21 5.85
N THR A 315 -5.53 8.49 4.59
CA THR A 315 -5.73 9.80 3.93
C THR A 315 -6.73 9.65 2.79
N ARG A 316 -7.49 10.72 2.52
CA ARG A 316 -8.41 10.80 1.35
C ARG A 316 -7.79 11.58 0.19
N GLN A 317 -6.57 12.06 0.37
CA GLN A 317 -5.83 12.83 -0.61
C GLN A 317 -4.56 12.06 -0.93
N ALA A 318 -4.57 11.44 -2.11
CA ALA A 318 -3.42 10.73 -2.63
C ALA A 318 -3.14 11.19 -4.06
N ARG A 319 -1.95 10.87 -4.54
CA ARG A 319 -1.57 11.05 -5.93
C ARG A 319 -0.70 9.89 -6.36
N LEU A 320 -0.87 9.45 -7.59
CA LEU A 320 0.07 8.56 -8.26
C LEU A 320 0.63 9.31 -9.46
N GLU A 321 1.95 9.52 -9.47
CA GLU A 321 2.58 10.50 -10.37
C GLU A 321 1.90 11.87 -10.20
N THR A 322 1.31 12.38 -11.28
CA THR A 322 0.57 13.63 -11.35
C THR A 322 -0.94 13.45 -11.37
N VAL A 323 -1.43 12.23 -11.12
CA VAL A 323 -2.86 11.88 -11.15
C VAL A 323 -3.40 11.93 -9.72
N PRO A 324 -4.23 12.93 -9.35
CA PRO A 324 -4.87 12.97 -8.04
C PRO A 324 -5.88 11.83 -7.89
N ILE A 325 -5.91 11.26 -6.69
CA ILE A 325 -6.82 10.19 -6.28
C ILE A 325 -7.59 10.66 -5.03
N ARG A 326 -8.92 10.72 -5.14
CA ARG A 326 -9.83 11.15 -4.07
C ARG A 326 -10.53 9.94 -3.44
N LEU A 327 -9.75 9.04 -2.86
CA LEU A 327 -10.25 7.84 -2.18
C LEU A 327 -9.48 7.61 -0.89
N PRO A 328 -10.08 6.92 0.10
CA PRO A 328 -9.35 6.44 1.27
C PRO A 328 -8.19 5.54 0.85
N VAL A 329 -6.99 5.92 1.25
CA VAL A 329 -5.79 5.11 1.11
C VAL A 329 -5.04 5.11 2.43
N ILE A 330 -4.41 4.00 2.79
CA ILE A 330 -3.40 4.00 3.84
C ILE A 330 -2.33 4.99 3.40
N ASP A 331 -1.96 5.84 4.34
CA ASP A 331 -0.95 6.83 4.10
C ASP A 331 0.43 6.17 4.10
N ILE A 332 0.99 6.07 2.90
CA ILE A 332 2.26 5.41 2.64
C ILE A 332 3.15 6.39 1.87
N ASN A 333 4.32 6.65 2.44
CA ASN A 333 5.36 7.41 1.78
C ASN A 333 6.37 6.45 1.16
N ALA A 334 6.34 6.34 -0.17
CA ALA A 334 7.29 5.56 -0.95
C ALA A 334 8.52 6.41 -1.29
N ILE A 335 9.71 5.90 -1.01
CA ILE A 335 10.98 6.56 -1.34
C ILE A 335 11.88 5.66 -2.19
N GLY A 336 12.65 6.28 -3.09
CA GLY A 336 13.57 5.58 -4.01
C GLY A 336 14.85 5.08 -3.34
N ALA A 337 14.73 4.24 -2.32
CA ALA A 337 15.83 3.65 -1.56
C ALA A 337 15.54 2.18 -1.24
N GLY A 338 15.68 1.28 -2.22
CA GLY A 338 15.54 -0.16 -2.06
C GLY A 338 16.86 -0.91 -2.24
N GLY A 339 16.81 -2.24 -2.21
CA GLY A 339 18.00 -3.09 -2.37
C GLY A 339 18.70 -2.92 -3.73
N GLY A 340 17.98 -2.56 -4.78
CA GLY A 340 18.48 -2.33 -6.14
C GLY A 340 18.78 -0.87 -6.44
N SER A 341 18.67 0.05 -5.47
CA SER A 341 19.00 1.46 -5.68
C SER A 341 20.48 1.62 -6.04
N ILE A 342 20.73 2.44 -7.06
CA ILE A 342 22.06 2.61 -7.67
C ILE A 342 22.76 3.79 -7.01
N PRO A 343 23.98 3.61 -6.49
CA PRO A 343 24.83 4.70 -6.06
C PRO A 343 25.46 5.41 -7.26
N TRP A 344 25.64 6.72 -7.14
CA TRP A 344 26.26 7.57 -8.14
C TRP A 344 26.92 8.78 -7.48
N ILE A 345 27.79 9.46 -8.20
CA ILE A 345 28.50 10.65 -7.72
C ILE A 345 27.95 11.85 -8.48
N ASP A 346 27.47 12.85 -7.76
CA ASP A 346 26.93 14.06 -8.39
C ASP A 346 28.03 14.98 -8.94
N GLU A 347 27.65 16.01 -9.69
CA GLU A 347 28.60 16.97 -10.28
C GLU A 347 29.46 17.69 -9.22
N GLY A 348 28.98 17.75 -7.97
CA GLY A 348 29.69 18.29 -6.82
C GLY A 348 30.63 17.30 -6.13
N GLY A 349 30.72 16.05 -6.61
CA GLY A 349 31.56 15.00 -6.04
C GLY A 349 30.94 14.28 -4.83
N ALA A 350 29.66 14.50 -4.52
CA ALA A 350 29.01 13.86 -3.39
C ALA A 350 28.39 12.50 -3.78
N LEU A 351 28.52 11.51 -2.89
CA LEU A 351 27.85 10.22 -3.03
C LEU A 351 26.33 10.36 -2.85
N ARG A 352 25.58 9.85 -3.82
CA ARG A 352 24.12 9.74 -3.83
C ARG A 352 23.72 8.29 -4.02
N VAL A 353 22.52 7.93 -3.57
CA VAL A 353 21.93 6.59 -3.76
C VAL A 353 20.48 6.77 -4.18
N GLY A 354 20.11 6.15 -5.31
CA GLY A 354 18.80 6.37 -5.92
C GLY A 354 18.67 7.77 -6.57
N PRO A 355 17.49 8.11 -7.12
CA PRO A 355 16.27 7.30 -7.14
C PRO A 355 16.32 6.16 -8.17
N MET A 356 17.35 6.11 -9.02
CA MET A 356 17.52 5.07 -10.03
C MET A 356 17.68 3.69 -9.38
N SER A 357 17.07 2.67 -9.99
CA SER A 357 17.16 1.27 -9.57
C SER A 357 17.68 0.39 -10.70
N ALA A 358 18.31 -0.73 -10.33
CA ALA A 358 18.71 -1.79 -11.25
C ALA A 358 17.55 -2.74 -11.64
N GLU A 359 16.36 -2.54 -11.05
CA GLU A 359 15.17 -3.37 -11.22
C GLU A 359 15.42 -4.87 -10.92
N ALA A 360 14.57 -5.76 -11.45
CA ALA A 360 14.73 -7.21 -11.33
C ALA A 360 15.72 -7.80 -12.37
N VAL A 361 15.73 -7.20 -13.56
CA VAL A 361 16.54 -7.62 -14.72
C VAL A 361 17.05 -6.34 -15.40
N PRO A 362 18.38 -6.13 -15.50
CA PRO A 362 19.44 -7.08 -15.17
C PRO A 362 19.66 -7.27 -13.64
N GLY A 363 19.11 -6.39 -12.80
CA GLY A 363 19.21 -6.46 -11.35
C GLY A 363 20.60 -6.07 -10.79
N PRO A 364 20.78 -6.19 -9.46
CA PRO A 364 22.08 -6.09 -8.80
C PRO A 364 23.17 -6.91 -9.48
N ALA A 365 24.42 -6.41 -9.47
CA ALA A 365 25.53 -7.09 -10.12
C ALA A 365 25.75 -8.50 -9.53
N CYS A 366 25.59 -8.64 -8.22
CA CYS A 366 25.65 -9.91 -7.51
C CYS A 366 24.61 -10.94 -7.95
N TYR A 367 23.59 -10.60 -8.72
CA TYR A 367 22.62 -11.59 -9.20
C TYR A 367 23.17 -12.43 -10.37
N GLY A 368 24.29 -12.03 -10.98
CA GLY A 368 24.91 -12.77 -12.09
C GLY A 368 24.08 -12.80 -13.37
N ARG A 369 23.10 -11.88 -13.53
CA ARG A 369 22.17 -11.81 -14.67
C ARG A 369 22.55 -10.74 -15.70
N GLY A 370 23.83 -10.36 -15.75
CA GLY A 370 24.36 -9.33 -16.66
C GLY A 370 24.30 -7.90 -16.12
N GLY A 371 23.91 -7.70 -14.84
CA GLY A 371 23.98 -6.40 -14.18
C GLY A 371 25.43 -6.00 -13.90
N THR A 372 25.80 -4.75 -14.19
CA THR A 372 27.16 -4.23 -13.99
C THR A 372 27.21 -2.97 -13.13
N ARG A 373 26.07 -2.34 -12.86
CA ARG A 373 25.98 -1.15 -12.01
C ARG A 373 25.94 -1.58 -10.54
N PRO A 374 26.63 -0.88 -9.63
CA PRO A 374 26.57 -1.17 -8.20
C PRO A 374 25.16 -0.92 -7.64
N THR A 375 24.84 -1.60 -6.55
CA THR A 375 23.56 -1.43 -5.83
C THR A 375 23.73 -1.55 -4.31
N VAL A 376 22.68 -1.19 -3.56
CA VAL A 376 22.60 -1.42 -2.11
C VAL A 376 22.75 -2.91 -1.74
N THR A 377 22.25 -3.82 -2.58
CA THR A 377 22.39 -5.28 -2.38
C THR A 377 23.83 -5.72 -2.57
N ASP A 378 24.55 -5.17 -3.55
CA ASP A 378 25.98 -5.42 -3.74
C ASP A 378 26.78 -4.96 -2.52
N ALA A 379 26.46 -3.78 -1.96
CA ALA A 379 27.06 -3.28 -0.73
C ALA A 379 26.79 -4.23 0.46
N ASN A 380 25.55 -4.67 0.65
CA ASN A 380 25.21 -5.64 1.70
C ASN A 380 26.02 -6.94 1.57
N LEU A 381 26.20 -7.46 0.35
CA LEU A 381 26.99 -8.68 0.10
C LEU A 381 28.47 -8.48 0.44
N VAL A 382 29.07 -7.37 0.01
CA VAL A 382 30.49 -7.07 0.31
C VAL A 382 30.75 -6.89 1.80
N LEU A 383 29.80 -6.34 2.54
CA LEU A 383 29.88 -6.16 3.99
C LEU A 383 29.60 -7.44 4.78
N GLY A 384 29.40 -8.59 4.12
CA GLY A 384 29.19 -9.89 4.78
C GLY A 384 27.81 -10.05 5.41
N ARG A 385 26.84 -9.22 5.03
CA ARG A 385 25.45 -9.33 5.52
C ARG A 385 24.71 -10.51 4.88
N PHE A 386 25.14 -10.95 3.70
CA PHE A 386 24.77 -12.23 3.10
C PHE A 386 25.93 -13.22 3.19
N GLY A 387 25.62 -14.51 3.32
CA GLY A 387 26.58 -15.60 3.32
C GLY A 387 26.82 -16.18 1.92
N PRO A 388 27.89 -16.96 1.73
CA PRO A 388 28.19 -17.61 0.45
C PRO A 388 27.11 -18.62 0.02
N ASP A 389 26.45 -19.25 1.00
CA ASP A 389 25.35 -20.20 0.76
C ASP A 389 23.96 -19.54 0.80
N THR A 390 23.89 -18.23 1.07
CA THR A 390 22.60 -17.52 1.08
C THR A 390 21.97 -17.59 -0.31
N ARG A 391 20.75 -18.11 -0.36
CA ARG A 391 19.93 -18.15 -1.57
C ARG A 391 18.83 -17.11 -1.47
N LEU A 392 18.99 -15.99 -2.17
CA LEU A 392 17.94 -14.96 -2.20
C LEU A 392 16.68 -15.53 -2.83
N GLY A 393 15.56 -15.45 -2.11
CA GLY A 393 14.29 -16.03 -2.55
C GLY A 393 14.34 -17.56 -2.72
N GLY A 394 15.25 -18.25 -2.03
CA GLY A 394 15.36 -19.71 -1.99
C GLY A 394 16.28 -20.33 -3.05
N ASP A 395 16.41 -19.71 -4.23
CA ASP A 395 17.10 -20.34 -5.37
C ASP A 395 18.27 -19.50 -5.96
N LEU A 396 18.35 -18.19 -5.70
CA LEU A 396 19.34 -17.32 -6.34
C LEU A 396 20.68 -17.31 -5.59
N THR A 397 21.73 -17.84 -6.22
CA THR A 397 23.12 -17.72 -5.77
C THR A 397 23.69 -16.33 -6.06
N LEU A 398 24.45 -15.79 -5.11
CA LEU A 398 25.06 -14.47 -5.21
C LEU A 398 26.53 -14.52 -5.65
N ASP A 399 26.91 -13.61 -6.55
CA ASP A 399 28.29 -13.42 -7.02
C ASP A 399 28.97 -12.25 -6.30
N ALA A 400 29.83 -12.58 -5.32
CA ALA A 400 30.58 -11.59 -4.56
C ALA A 400 31.68 -10.89 -5.38
N ALA A 401 32.22 -11.53 -6.40
CA ALA A 401 33.25 -10.93 -7.25
C ALA A 401 32.62 -9.85 -8.15
N ALA A 402 31.45 -10.14 -8.72
CA ALA A 402 30.67 -9.17 -9.49
C ALA A 402 30.29 -7.95 -8.63
N ALA A 403 29.84 -8.15 -7.38
CA ALA A 403 29.54 -7.05 -6.46
C ALA A 403 30.77 -6.16 -6.20
N ARG A 404 31.93 -6.77 -5.91
CA ARG A 404 33.18 -6.02 -5.65
C ARG A 404 33.62 -5.22 -6.87
N ALA A 405 33.55 -5.81 -8.06
CA ALA A 405 33.89 -5.13 -9.30
C ALA A 405 32.95 -3.94 -9.58
N ALA A 406 31.64 -4.13 -9.39
CA ALA A 406 30.67 -3.05 -9.55
C ALA A 406 30.90 -1.91 -8.54
N LEU A 407 31.16 -2.22 -7.27
CA LEU A 407 31.40 -1.21 -6.23
C LEU A 407 32.73 -0.45 -6.40
N ALA A 408 33.73 -1.05 -7.06
CA ALA A 408 34.98 -0.35 -7.39
C ALA A 408 34.74 0.92 -8.22
N THR A 409 33.70 0.93 -9.07
CA THR A 409 33.29 2.10 -9.87
C THR A 409 32.86 3.32 -9.04
N ILE A 410 32.53 3.11 -7.77
CA ILE A 410 32.22 4.18 -6.79
C ILE A 410 33.40 4.42 -5.85
N ALA A 411 34.12 3.36 -5.48
CA ALA A 411 35.24 3.45 -4.55
C ALA A 411 36.42 4.24 -5.16
N GLU A 412 36.81 3.94 -6.40
CA GLU A 412 37.97 4.55 -7.05
C GLU A 412 37.84 6.07 -7.21
N PRO A 413 36.72 6.64 -7.72
CA PRO A 413 36.60 8.09 -7.86
C PRO A 413 36.54 8.85 -6.53
N LEU A 414 36.10 8.18 -5.45
CA LEU A 414 36.05 8.76 -4.11
C LEU A 414 37.37 8.58 -3.33
N GLY A 415 38.35 7.86 -3.88
CA GLY A 415 39.59 7.53 -3.19
C GLY A 415 39.39 6.64 -1.96
N LEU A 416 38.36 5.80 -1.97
CA LEU A 416 38.02 4.88 -0.90
C LEU A 416 38.36 3.44 -1.29
N ASP A 417 38.53 2.57 -0.29
CA ASP A 417 38.46 1.14 -0.54
C ASP A 417 37.00 0.69 -0.75
N VAL A 418 36.82 -0.51 -1.32
CA VAL A 418 35.50 -1.06 -1.67
C VAL A 418 34.61 -1.28 -0.44
N VAL A 419 35.19 -1.59 0.73
CA VAL A 419 34.43 -1.82 1.98
C VAL A 419 33.93 -0.49 2.53
N ALA A 420 34.78 0.53 2.57
CA ALA A 420 34.44 1.89 2.98
C ALA A 420 33.38 2.50 2.04
N ALA A 421 33.50 2.28 0.73
CA ALA A 421 32.50 2.70 -0.24
C ALA A 421 31.15 1.99 0.00
N ALA A 422 31.15 0.67 0.21
CA ALA A 422 29.93 -0.09 0.52
C ALA A 422 29.25 0.41 1.81
N ALA A 423 30.00 0.65 2.88
CA ALA A 423 29.50 1.23 4.12
C ALA A 423 28.93 2.65 3.90
N GLY A 424 29.61 3.47 3.09
CA GLY A 424 29.14 4.81 2.71
C GLY A 424 27.81 4.78 1.95
N ILE A 425 27.65 3.84 1.01
CA ILE A 425 26.41 3.62 0.26
C ILE A 425 25.25 3.32 1.21
N LEU A 426 25.45 2.41 2.18
CA LEU A 426 24.41 2.09 3.15
C LEU A 426 24.04 3.29 4.02
N ARG A 427 25.02 4.06 4.51
CA ARG A 427 24.77 5.29 5.28
C ARG A 427 23.95 6.32 4.50
N VAL A 428 24.24 6.52 3.22
CA VAL A 428 23.46 7.44 2.36
C VAL A 428 22.03 6.91 2.13
N ALA A 429 21.87 5.60 1.95
CA ALA A 429 20.56 4.96 1.83
C ALA A 429 19.74 5.13 3.14
N HIS A 430 20.33 4.87 4.30
CA HIS A 430 19.71 5.07 5.62
C HIS A 430 19.29 6.51 5.83
N ALA A 431 20.15 7.48 5.50
CA ALA A 431 19.81 8.90 5.62
C ALA A 431 18.58 9.28 4.75
N THR A 432 18.42 8.66 3.58
CA THR A 432 17.22 8.84 2.74
C THR A 432 15.97 8.24 3.39
N ILE A 433 16.09 7.06 4.00
CA ILE A 433 15.01 6.41 4.73
C ILE A 433 14.59 7.21 5.96
N VAL A 434 15.55 7.70 6.75
CA VAL A 434 15.32 8.57 7.91
C VAL A 434 14.55 9.83 7.50
N ARG A 435 14.89 10.47 6.37
CA ARG A 435 14.11 11.59 5.83
C ARG A 435 12.69 11.18 5.47
N GLY A 436 12.51 10.03 4.83
CA GLY A 436 11.19 9.48 4.51
C GLY A 436 10.32 9.24 5.74
N ILE A 437 10.89 8.74 6.84
CA ILE A 437 10.18 8.54 8.11
C ILE A 437 9.77 9.88 8.72
N ARG A 438 10.63 10.91 8.67
CA ARG A 438 10.30 12.25 9.19
C ARG A 438 9.10 12.89 8.49
N VAL A 439 8.89 12.62 7.20
CA VAL A 439 7.72 13.11 6.43
C VAL A 439 6.41 12.52 6.96
N VAL A 440 6.38 11.25 7.34
CA VAL A 440 5.16 10.60 7.88
C VAL A 440 4.99 10.75 9.39
N SER A 441 6.01 11.24 10.10
CA SER A 441 6.01 11.41 11.56
C SER A 441 6.10 12.87 11.98
N VAL A 442 7.30 13.45 11.96
CA VAL A 442 7.62 14.80 12.46
C VAL A 442 6.79 15.88 11.76
N GLU A 443 6.68 15.82 10.43
CA GLU A 443 5.87 16.77 9.66
C GLU A 443 4.36 16.64 9.94
N ARG A 444 3.96 15.58 10.65
CA ARG A 444 2.58 15.36 11.11
C ARG A 444 2.38 15.64 12.59
N GLY A 445 3.40 16.15 13.28
CA GLY A 445 3.37 16.41 14.72
C GLY A 445 3.50 15.15 15.58
N LEU A 446 4.09 14.07 15.04
CA LEU A 446 4.32 12.81 15.76
C LEU A 446 5.81 12.61 16.02
N ASP A 447 6.16 12.25 17.25
CA ASP A 447 7.54 12.00 17.66
C ASP A 447 7.91 10.51 17.43
N PRO A 448 8.89 10.19 16.57
CA PRO A 448 9.31 8.80 16.32
C PRO A 448 9.66 8.00 17.58
N ARG A 449 10.09 8.67 18.67
CA ARG A 449 10.49 8.03 19.92
C ARG A 449 9.34 7.33 20.64
N ASP A 450 8.09 7.69 20.31
CA ASP A 450 6.88 7.07 20.88
C ASP A 450 6.51 5.75 20.17
N PHE A 451 7.24 5.37 19.12
CA PHE A 451 6.91 4.23 18.25
C PHE A 451 7.98 3.13 18.33
N ALA A 452 7.63 1.91 17.90
CA ALA A 452 8.61 0.90 17.50
C ALA A 452 8.79 0.91 15.97
N LEU A 453 9.99 0.60 15.47
CA LEU A 453 10.20 0.40 14.04
C LEU A 453 9.91 -1.05 13.67
N VAL A 454 9.07 -1.28 12.66
CA VAL A 454 8.78 -2.60 12.08
C VAL A 454 9.44 -2.68 10.70
N PRO A 455 10.71 -3.11 10.63
CA PRO A 455 11.36 -3.39 9.35
C PRO A 455 10.82 -4.69 8.75
N PHE A 456 10.31 -4.61 7.53
CA PHE A 456 9.87 -5.78 6.78
C PHE A 456 10.22 -5.68 5.29
N GLY A 457 9.75 -6.64 4.50
CA GLY A 457 10.29 -6.89 3.18
C GLY A 457 11.60 -7.66 3.24
N GLY A 458 12.11 -8.08 2.09
CA GLY A 458 13.30 -8.95 2.03
C GLY A 458 14.59 -8.26 2.51
N ALA A 459 14.65 -6.92 2.43
CA ALA A 459 15.83 -6.15 2.84
C ALA A 459 15.63 -5.33 4.13
N GLY A 460 14.40 -5.17 4.62
CA GLY A 460 14.09 -4.31 5.76
C GLY A 460 14.91 -4.63 7.01
N PRO A 461 14.90 -5.88 7.49
CA PRO A 461 15.58 -6.24 8.74
C PRO A 461 17.11 -6.05 8.73
N MET A 462 17.75 -5.92 7.56
CA MET A 462 19.18 -5.59 7.47
C MET A 462 19.48 -4.10 7.73
N HIS A 463 18.48 -3.25 7.62
CA HIS A 463 18.62 -1.79 7.67
C HIS A 463 17.89 -1.16 8.86
N GLY A 464 17.18 -1.96 9.66
CA GLY A 464 16.39 -1.51 10.80
C GLY A 464 17.20 -0.76 11.86
N THR A 465 18.24 -1.39 12.44
CA THR A 465 18.99 -0.80 13.56
C THR A 465 19.57 0.58 13.25
N PRO A 466 20.31 0.80 12.14
CA PRO A 466 20.85 2.13 11.83
C PRO A 466 19.77 3.21 11.72
N VAL A 467 18.68 2.90 11.01
CA VAL A 467 17.55 3.83 10.83
C VAL A 467 16.88 4.15 12.16
N ALA A 468 16.66 3.14 13.01
CA ALA A 468 16.05 3.33 14.32
C ALA A 468 16.93 4.18 15.25
N ARG A 469 18.25 3.94 15.30
CA ARG A 469 19.18 4.75 16.10
C ARG A 469 19.22 6.21 15.63
N ASP A 470 19.27 6.47 14.34
CA ASP A 470 19.26 7.85 13.77
C ASP A 470 17.97 8.63 14.09
N LEU A 471 16.87 7.93 14.36
CA LEU A 471 15.57 8.48 14.75
C LEU A 471 15.31 8.42 16.26
N ALA A 472 16.26 7.89 17.05
CA ALA A 472 16.09 7.60 18.47
C ALA A 472 14.87 6.72 18.79
N ILE A 473 14.48 5.85 17.87
CA ILE A 473 13.42 4.86 18.08
C ILE A 473 13.94 3.81 19.08
N PRO A 474 13.23 3.55 20.19
CA PRO A 474 13.78 2.75 21.30
C PRO A 474 13.90 1.26 21.01
N ARG A 475 13.13 0.73 20.06
CA ARG A 475 13.08 -0.70 19.76
C ARG A 475 12.64 -1.00 18.34
N LEU A 476 13.06 -2.16 17.85
CA LEU A 476 12.55 -2.75 16.62
C LEU A 476 11.67 -3.95 16.93
N LEU A 477 10.68 -4.19 16.08
CA LEU A 477 9.99 -5.47 16.00
C LEU A 477 10.19 -6.04 14.60
N VAL A 478 10.97 -7.11 14.49
CA VAL A 478 11.12 -7.85 13.23
C VAL A 478 10.07 -8.98 13.21
N PRO A 479 9.11 -8.96 12.27
CA PRO A 479 8.06 -9.98 12.21
C PRO A 479 8.64 -11.38 11.88
N PRO A 480 7.91 -12.48 12.16
CA PRO A 480 8.40 -13.85 11.96
C PRO A 480 8.74 -14.19 10.49
N THR A 481 8.05 -13.56 9.53
CA THR A 481 8.28 -13.74 8.09
C THR A 481 8.24 -12.37 7.38
N PRO A 482 9.29 -11.54 7.50
CA PRO A 482 9.28 -10.16 7.02
C PRO A 482 9.02 -10.03 5.53
N GLY A 483 9.54 -10.94 4.70
CA GLY A 483 9.40 -10.87 3.25
C GLY A 483 8.02 -11.24 2.71
N ILE A 484 7.05 -11.64 3.55
CA ILE A 484 5.72 -12.14 3.13
C ILE A 484 4.59 -11.38 3.87
N LEU A 485 4.94 -10.35 4.62
CA LEU A 485 4.00 -9.64 5.48
C LEU A 485 2.82 -9.02 4.71
N CYS A 486 3.02 -8.61 3.45
CA CYS A 486 1.95 -8.13 2.57
C CYS A 486 0.87 -9.19 2.33
N ALA A 487 1.27 -10.44 2.07
CA ALA A 487 0.33 -11.54 1.87
C ALA A 487 -0.35 -11.93 3.20
N LEU A 488 0.35 -11.86 4.33
CA LEU A 488 -0.28 -12.04 5.64
C LEU A 488 -1.37 -10.98 5.89
N GLY A 489 -1.13 -9.73 5.51
CA GLY A 489 -2.11 -8.65 5.54
C GLY A 489 -3.44 -9.05 4.91
N GLN A 490 -3.42 -9.70 3.75
CA GLN A 490 -4.61 -10.14 3.02
C GLN A 490 -5.41 -11.24 3.74
N LEU A 491 -4.79 -11.97 4.67
CA LEU A 491 -5.46 -12.97 5.51
C LEU A 491 -6.11 -12.36 6.76
N VAL A 492 -5.58 -11.24 7.25
CA VAL A 492 -5.99 -10.60 8.51
C VAL A 492 -6.83 -9.33 8.32
N SER A 493 -6.95 -8.84 7.08
CA SER A 493 -7.71 -7.63 6.75
C SER A 493 -9.22 -7.90 6.75
N ASP A 494 -9.99 -6.96 7.29
CA ASP A 494 -11.45 -7.01 7.25
C ASP A 494 -12.00 -6.52 5.90
N LEU A 495 -13.24 -6.90 5.57
CA LEU A 495 -13.98 -6.25 4.48
C LEU A 495 -14.25 -4.80 4.85
N ARG A 496 -14.16 -3.89 3.89
CA ARG A 496 -14.33 -2.46 4.13
C ARG A 496 -15.09 -1.78 3.00
N HIS A 497 -16.08 -0.98 3.34
CA HIS A 497 -16.75 -0.07 2.40
C HIS A 497 -16.72 1.34 2.97
N ASP A 498 -16.14 2.27 2.22
CA ASP A 498 -16.14 3.69 2.56
C ASP A 498 -17.15 4.43 1.68
N LEU A 499 -18.13 5.06 2.33
CA LEU A 499 -19.17 5.83 1.66
C LEU A 499 -19.10 7.28 2.13
N VAL A 500 -19.12 8.21 1.18
CA VAL A 500 -19.11 9.66 1.47
C VAL A 500 -20.06 10.39 0.54
N GLU A 501 -20.80 11.35 1.10
CA GLU A 501 -21.68 12.26 0.37
C GLU A 501 -21.39 13.70 0.79
N THR A 502 -21.28 14.60 -0.20
CA THR A 502 -21.10 16.04 0.05
C THR A 502 -22.42 16.70 0.44
N HIS A 503 -22.40 17.39 1.57
CA HIS A 503 -23.44 18.32 2.01
C HIS A 503 -22.80 19.57 2.62
N VAL A 504 -22.58 20.59 1.81
CA VAL A 504 -21.97 21.84 2.25
C VAL A 504 -22.98 22.73 2.95
N GLY A 505 -22.66 23.20 4.15
CA GLY A 505 -23.45 24.21 4.84
C GLY A 505 -22.88 24.56 6.21
N ALA A 506 -23.11 25.80 6.65
CA ALA A 506 -22.76 26.23 8.00
C ALA A 506 -23.41 25.31 9.04
N HIS A 507 -22.65 24.87 10.05
CA HIS A 507 -23.15 23.99 11.11
C HIS A 507 -24.40 24.56 11.79
N ALA A 508 -24.39 25.86 12.08
CA ALA A 508 -25.51 26.57 12.70
C ALA A 508 -26.79 26.59 11.84
N ALA A 509 -26.68 26.44 10.52
CA ALA A 509 -27.82 26.40 9.59
C ALA A 509 -28.25 24.96 9.25
N PHE A 510 -27.55 23.96 9.77
CA PHE A 510 -27.75 22.55 9.45
C PHE A 510 -28.46 21.86 10.62
N ALA A 511 -29.72 21.50 10.42
CA ALA A 511 -30.54 20.86 11.46
C ALA A 511 -29.98 19.48 11.84
N ALA A 512 -29.97 19.16 13.14
CA ALA A 512 -29.50 17.87 13.66
C ALA A 512 -30.25 16.69 13.00
N ASP A 513 -31.57 16.78 12.85
CA ASP A 513 -32.39 15.75 12.21
C ASP A 513 -31.99 15.49 10.75
N ARG A 514 -31.60 16.54 10.02
CA ARG A 514 -31.11 16.41 8.65
C ARG A 514 -29.78 15.66 8.62
N ALA A 515 -28.84 16.02 9.51
CA ALA A 515 -27.56 15.33 9.63
C ALA A 515 -27.76 13.85 10.02
N ALA A 516 -28.65 13.58 10.98
CA ALA A 516 -28.99 12.22 11.40
C ALA A 516 -29.60 11.39 10.25
N GLY A 517 -30.47 12.01 9.44
CA GLY A 517 -31.03 11.37 8.24
C GLY A 517 -29.97 10.98 7.20
N ILE A 518 -28.98 11.85 6.96
CA ILE A 518 -27.86 11.56 6.05
C ILE A 518 -27.01 10.39 6.58
N VAL A 519 -26.62 10.44 7.85
CA VAL A 519 -25.83 9.37 8.49
C VAL A 519 -26.60 8.04 8.47
N ALA A 520 -27.92 8.05 8.72
CA ALA A 520 -28.75 6.87 8.68
C ALA A 520 -28.85 6.26 7.26
N ALA A 521 -29.02 7.09 6.23
CA ALA A 521 -29.06 6.65 4.84
C ALA A 521 -27.72 6.01 4.41
N LEU A 522 -26.60 6.66 4.74
CA LEU A 522 -25.26 6.14 4.50
C LEU A 522 -25.01 4.81 5.24
N THR A 523 -25.43 4.74 6.51
CA THR A 523 -25.33 3.52 7.34
C THR A 523 -26.11 2.37 6.70
N ALA A 524 -27.36 2.61 6.29
CA ALA A 524 -28.18 1.59 5.64
C ALA A 524 -27.57 1.08 4.32
N ARG A 525 -26.94 1.96 3.54
CA ARG A 525 -26.19 1.59 2.33
C ARG A 525 -24.97 0.73 2.66
N GLY A 526 -24.20 1.10 3.68
CA GLY A 526 -23.05 0.32 4.15
C GLY A 526 -23.44 -1.08 4.61
N ASP A 527 -24.53 -1.18 5.37
CA ASP A 527 -25.09 -2.47 5.80
C ASP A 527 -25.57 -3.34 4.63
N ALA A 528 -26.16 -2.74 3.60
CA ALA A 528 -26.59 -3.46 2.40
C ALA A 528 -25.40 -4.00 1.59
N LEU A 529 -24.30 -3.25 1.49
CA LEU A 529 -23.07 -3.71 0.85
C LEU A 529 -22.45 -4.90 1.60
N LEU A 530 -22.32 -4.80 2.93
CA LEU A 530 -21.83 -5.91 3.75
C LEU A 530 -22.76 -7.14 3.68
N ALA A 531 -24.07 -6.94 3.52
CA ALA A 531 -24.99 -8.04 3.29
C ALA A 531 -24.80 -8.71 1.93
N ALA A 532 -24.53 -7.94 0.88
CA ALA A 532 -24.23 -8.46 -0.46
C ALA A 532 -22.92 -9.28 -0.46
N ASP A 533 -21.96 -8.89 0.38
CA ASP A 533 -20.72 -9.65 0.62
C ASP A 533 -20.90 -10.85 1.58
N ALA A 534 -22.15 -11.19 1.92
CA ALA A 534 -22.50 -12.30 2.83
C ALA A 534 -21.93 -12.20 4.25
N VAL A 535 -21.64 -10.99 4.74
CA VAL A 535 -21.20 -10.76 6.13
C VAL A 535 -22.41 -10.82 7.07
N PRO A 536 -22.42 -11.63 8.14
CA PRO A 536 -23.56 -11.72 9.04
C PRO A 536 -23.67 -10.46 9.95
N PRO A 537 -24.88 -10.06 10.41
CA PRO A 537 -25.10 -8.80 11.11
C PRO A 537 -24.25 -8.58 12.37
N ASP A 538 -23.99 -9.63 13.14
CA ASP A 538 -23.18 -9.60 14.37
C ASP A 538 -21.68 -9.36 14.11
N ARG A 539 -21.26 -9.45 12.85
CA ARG A 539 -19.88 -9.19 12.40
C ARG A 539 -19.72 -7.86 11.65
N ARG A 540 -20.78 -7.05 11.59
CA ARG A 540 -20.74 -5.73 10.93
C ARG A 540 -20.48 -4.64 11.97
N THR A 541 -19.54 -3.75 11.67
CA THR A 541 -19.27 -2.54 12.46
C THR A 541 -19.34 -1.35 11.54
N ILE A 542 -20.07 -0.30 11.92
CA ILE A 542 -20.14 0.95 11.17
C ILE A 542 -19.67 2.09 12.06
N THR A 543 -18.78 2.92 11.52
CA THR A 543 -18.39 4.20 12.13
C THR A 543 -18.78 5.34 11.19
N ALA A 544 -19.12 6.50 11.75
CA ALA A 544 -19.54 7.67 10.99
C ALA A 544 -18.59 8.84 11.25
N PHE A 545 -18.52 9.79 10.32
CA PHE A 545 -17.78 11.04 10.46
C PHE A 545 -18.42 12.15 9.64
N VAL A 546 -18.02 13.38 9.94
CA VAL A 546 -18.32 14.58 9.14
C VAL A 546 -17.04 15.37 8.93
N ASP A 547 -16.77 15.72 7.68
CA ASP A 547 -15.69 16.62 7.31
C ASP A 547 -16.11 18.06 7.61
N MET A 548 -15.34 18.74 8.44
CA MET A 548 -15.60 20.13 8.85
C MET A 548 -14.42 21.04 8.55
N ARG A 549 -14.71 22.33 8.40
CA ARG A 549 -13.70 23.39 8.25
C ARG A 549 -14.23 24.73 8.76
N TYR A 550 -13.35 25.70 8.97
CA TYR A 550 -13.77 27.10 9.11
C TYR A 550 -14.32 27.63 7.79
N VAL A 551 -15.32 28.52 7.86
CA VAL A 551 -15.83 29.18 6.64
C VAL A 551 -14.70 29.95 5.95
N GLY A 552 -14.50 29.70 4.66
CA GLY A 552 -13.42 30.30 3.87
C GLY A 552 -12.10 29.51 3.88
N GLN A 553 -12.00 28.47 4.70
CA GLN A 553 -10.90 27.51 4.67
C GLN A 553 -11.04 26.56 3.48
N SER A 554 -9.92 26.10 2.92
CA SER A 554 -9.87 25.25 1.73
C SER A 554 -9.57 23.77 2.00
N TYR A 555 -9.46 23.38 3.28
CA TYR A 555 -9.16 22.01 3.71
C TYR A 555 -10.03 21.63 4.89
N GLU A 556 -10.31 20.34 5.01
CA GLU A 556 -11.25 19.77 5.95
C GLU A 556 -10.54 18.88 6.99
N LEU A 557 -11.14 18.76 8.18
CA LEU A 557 -10.77 17.78 9.18
C LEU A 557 -11.96 16.83 9.43
N PRO A 558 -11.73 15.50 9.42
CA PRO A 558 -12.78 14.54 9.74
C PRO A 558 -13.04 14.52 11.25
N ILE A 559 -14.30 14.72 11.65
CA ILE A 559 -14.75 14.65 13.04
C ILE A 559 -15.70 13.45 13.18
N GLY A 560 -15.33 12.49 14.04
CA GLY A 560 -16.11 11.27 14.22
C GLY A 560 -17.52 11.53 14.76
N LEU A 561 -18.51 10.79 14.30
CA LEU A 561 -19.90 10.86 14.72
C LEU A 561 -20.37 9.50 15.25
N PRO A 562 -21.29 9.47 16.24
CA PRO A 562 -22.03 8.25 16.51
C PRO A 562 -22.95 7.91 15.32
N VAL A 563 -23.16 6.62 15.06
CA VAL A 563 -24.10 6.15 14.02
C VAL A 563 -25.53 6.60 14.32
N ARG A 564 -25.89 6.65 15.60
CA ARG A 564 -27.14 7.27 16.08
C ARG A 564 -26.82 8.67 16.56
N LEU A 565 -26.92 9.64 15.65
CA LEU A 565 -26.64 11.04 15.94
C LEU A 565 -27.83 11.70 16.64
N GLY A 566 -27.60 12.16 17.88
CA GLY A 566 -28.54 12.97 18.64
C GLY A 566 -28.19 14.46 18.59
N GLU A 567 -29.10 15.27 19.15
CA GLU A 567 -28.95 16.73 19.21
C GLU A 567 -27.74 17.15 20.07
N ALA A 568 -27.48 16.45 21.17
CA ALA A 568 -26.36 16.76 22.06
C ALA A 568 -25.00 16.53 21.38
N GLU A 569 -24.83 15.40 20.68
CA GLU A 569 -23.59 15.13 19.94
C GLU A 569 -23.40 16.08 18.76
N TRP A 570 -24.48 16.48 18.10
CA TRP A 570 -24.45 17.49 17.05
C TRP A 570 -24.04 18.88 17.57
N ALA A 571 -24.57 19.28 18.73
CA ALA A 571 -24.25 20.57 19.35
C ALA A 571 -22.79 20.66 19.83
N ALA A 572 -22.19 19.52 20.25
CA ALA A 572 -20.80 19.47 20.70
C ALA A 572 -19.76 19.49 19.57
N LEU A 573 -20.20 19.38 18.32
CA LEU A 573 -19.33 19.16 17.17
C LEU A 573 -18.32 20.29 16.90
N PRO A 574 -18.67 21.60 17.01
CA PRO A 574 -17.70 22.69 16.83
C PRO A 574 -16.53 22.63 17.81
N ALA A 575 -16.80 22.33 19.09
CA ALA A 575 -15.75 22.20 20.10
C ALA A 575 -14.76 21.07 19.75
N ARG A 576 -15.30 19.91 19.33
CA ARG A 576 -14.49 18.77 18.88
C ARG A 576 -13.65 19.10 17.65
N PHE A 577 -14.19 19.91 16.73
CA PHE A 577 -13.43 20.41 15.59
C PHE A 577 -12.27 21.33 16.02
N HIS A 578 -12.50 22.26 16.94
CA HIS A 578 -11.43 23.13 17.42
C HIS A 578 -10.30 22.36 18.11
N ASP A 579 -10.63 21.33 18.90
CA ASP A 579 -9.63 20.48 19.55
C ASP A 579 -8.82 19.69 18.51
N ALA A 580 -9.49 19.13 17.49
CA ALA A 580 -8.81 18.45 16.38
C ALA A 580 -7.90 19.42 15.60
N HIS A 581 -8.35 20.65 15.36
CA HIS A 581 -7.57 21.67 14.67
C HIS A 581 -6.33 22.09 15.48
N ARG A 582 -6.48 22.27 16.80
CA ARG A 582 -5.35 22.57 17.70
C ARG A 582 -4.34 21.44 17.73
N ALA A 583 -4.80 20.19 17.79
CA ALA A 583 -3.93 19.03 17.76
C ALA A 583 -3.14 18.92 16.44
N ARG A 584 -3.79 19.23 15.30
CA ARG A 584 -3.16 19.10 13.98
C ARG A 584 -2.24 20.27 13.61
N PHE A 585 -2.62 21.50 13.95
CA PHE A 585 -1.96 22.73 13.46
C PHE A 585 -1.38 23.62 14.56
N GLY A 586 -1.47 23.20 15.83
CA GLY A 586 -0.98 23.95 16.99
C GLY A 586 -1.84 25.14 17.40
N HIS A 587 -2.96 25.42 16.72
CA HIS A 587 -3.86 26.55 17.01
C HIS A 587 -5.31 26.22 16.65
N ALA A 588 -6.27 27.00 17.14
CA ALA A 588 -7.67 26.96 16.72
C ALA A 588 -8.32 28.34 16.90
N ASP A 589 -9.19 28.74 15.98
CA ASP A 589 -9.99 29.97 16.09
C ASP A 589 -11.38 29.62 16.62
N LEU A 590 -11.59 29.86 17.92
CA LEU A 590 -12.85 29.52 18.61
C LEU A 590 -14.02 30.45 18.22
N SER A 591 -13.73 31.55 17.52
CA SER A 591 -14.73 32.55 17.10
C SER A 591 -15.17 32.37 15.65
N ALA A 592 -14.36 31.72 14.83
CA ALA A 592 -14.65 31.49 13.43
C ALA A 592 -15.81 30.50 13.26
N PRO A 593 -16.80 30.81 12.40
CA PRO A 593 -17.88 29.88 12.10
C PRO A 593 -17.34 28.64 11.38
N VAL A 594 -17.94 27.49 11.68
CA VAL A 594 -17.60 26.20 11.07
C VAL A 594 -18.68 25.74 10.10
N GLU A 595 -18.27 25.07 9.03
CA GLU A 595 -19.16 24.46 8.06
C GLU A 595 -18.91 22.95 7.94
N CYS A 596 -20.00 22.21 7.75
CA CYS A 596 -19.98 20.81 7.35
C CYS A 596 -19.81 20.75 5.84
N VAL A 597 -19.02 19.79 5.37
CA VAL A 597 -18.67 19.66 3.95
C VAL A 597 -19.15 18.33 3.39
N SER A 598 -18.80 17.23 4.06
CA SER A 598 -19.17 15.87 3.65
C SER A 598 -19.51 15.03 4.87
N PHE A 599 -20.45 14.11 4.71
CA PHE A 599 -20.76 13.07 5.69
C PHE A 599 -20.26 11.75 5.16
N GLY A 600 -19.71 10.93 6.04
CA GLY A 600 -19.19 9.63 5.64
C GLY A 600 -19.45 8.54 6.66
N VAL A 601 -19.47 7.31 6.16
CA VAL A 601 -19.45 6.10 7.00
C VAL A 601 -18.40 5.13 6.47
N THR A 602 -17.77 4.44 7.40
CA THR A 602 -16.93 3.27 7.10
C THR A 602 -17.67 2.05 7.64
N ALA A 603 -18.07 1.15 6.75
CA ALA A 603 -18.67 -0.13 7.09
C ALA A 603 -17.62 -1.23 7.02
N VAL A 604 -17.41 -1.94 8.12
CA VAL A 604 -16.41 -2.99 8.28
C VAL A 604 -17.10 -4.32 8.52
N GLY A 605 -16.78 -5.31 7.68
CA GLY A 605 -17.19 -6.70 7.86
C GLY A 605 -16.04 -7.52 8.44
N ARG A 606 -16.17 -7.91 9.71
CA ARG A 606 -15.09 -8.63 10.39
C ARG A 606 -14.93 -10.03 9.84
N ILE A 607 -13.74 -10.37 9.39
CA ILE A 607 -13.39 -11.76 9.06
C ILE A 607 -12.89 -12.48 10.31
N ASP A 608 -12.86 -13.81 10.30
CA ASP A 608 -12.18 -14.54 11.38
C ASP A 608 -10.68 -14.30 11.22
N THR A 609 -10.06 -13.63 12.18
CA THR A 609 -8.63 -13.38 12.10
C THR A 609 -7.86 -14.69 12.37
N PRO A 610 -6.93 -15.10 11.50
CA PRO A 610 -6.06 -16.26 11.74
C PRO A 610 -5.39 -16.19 13.11
N VAL A 611 -5.47 -17.29 13.88
CA VAL A 611 -4.67 -17.43 15.10
C VAL A 611 -3.29 -17.91 14.69
N LEU A 612 -2.34 -16.99 14.59
CA LEU A 612 -0.98 -17.31 14.18
C LEU A 612 -0.32 -18.30 15.15
N PRO A 613 0.63 -19.13 14.68
CA PRO A 613 1.36 -20.06 15.52
C PRO A 613 2.07 -19.33 16.66
N VAL A 614 1.98 -19.88 17.86
CA VAL A 614 2.78 -19.46 19.01
C VAL A 614 4.00 -20.37 19.08
N LEU A 615 5.19 -19.80 19.20
CA LEU A 615 6.42 -20.59 19.33
C LEU A 615 6.45 -21.30 20.69
N ASP A 616 6.96 -22.52 20.69
CA ASP A 616 7.24 -23.25 21.92
C ASP A 616 8.21 -22.47 22.82
N GLU A 617 7.98 -22.54 24.14
CA GLU A 617 8.86 -21.90 25.11
C GLU A 617 10.25 -22.55 25.13
N GLY A 618 11.27 -21.70 25.18
CA GLY A 618 12.66 -22.07 25.42
C GLY A 618 13.23 -21.41 26.67
N GLY A 619 14.54 -21.50 26.83
CA GLY A 619 15.28 -20.68 27.81
C GLY A 619 15.84 -19.41 27.15
N ALA A 620 16.57 -18.60 27.92
CA ALA A 620 17.25 -17.43 27.38
C ALA A 620 18.36 -17.80 26.37
N VAL A 621 18.94 -18.99 26.49
CA VAL A 621 20.02 -19.46 25.61
C VAL A 621 19.40 -20.17 24.39
N PRO A 622 19.74 -19.77 23.15
CA PRO A 622 19.33 -20.48 21.96
C PRO A 622 19.78 -21.94 21.95
N PRO A 623 19.00 -22.86 21.35
CA PRO A 623 19.44 -24.23 21.11
C PRO A 623 20.78 -24.30 20.35
N PRO A 624 21.67 -25.28 20.62
CA PRO A 624 22.98 -25.36 19.96
C PRO A 624 22.89 -25.47 18.44
N ASP A 625 21.87 -26.14 17.92
CA ASP A 625 21.57 -26.31 16.50
C ASP A 625 20.99 -25.04 15.85
N ALA A 626 20.58 -24.06 16.64
CA ALA A 626 20.16 -22.77 16.12
C ALA A 626 21.34 -21.96 15.57
N ARG A 627 22.56 -22.16 16.09
CA ARG A 627 23.77 -21.52 15.54
C ARG A 627 24.31 -22.37 14.39
N THR A 628 24.19 -21.87 13.16
CA THR A 628 24.63 -22.57 11.95
C THR A 628 26.09 -22.28 11.59
N GLY A 629 26.69 -21.25 12.18
CA GLY A 629 28.11 -20.93 11.96
C GLY A 629 28.50 -19.54 12.45
N SER A 630 29.54 -18.98 11.84
CA SER A 630 29.89 -17.56 11.91
C SER A 630 30.51 -17.10 10.60
N ARG A 631 30.46 -15.80 10.33
CA ARG A 631 31.16 -15.18 9.20
C ARG A 631 31.65 -13.78 9.53
N PRO A 632 32.70 -13.28 8.88
CA PRO A 632 33.07 -11.87 8.96
C PRO A 632 31.94 -10.99 8.40
N ALA A 633 31.43 -10.08 9.22
CA ALA A 633 30.49 -9.03 8.80
C ALA A 633 31.01 -7.67 9.26
N TYR A 634 30.91 -6.67 8.39
CA TYR A 634 31.35 -5.31 8.65
C TYR A 634 30.21 -4.49 9.24
N PHE A 635 30.49 -3.79 10.34
CA PHE A 635 29.53 -2.90 10.99
C PHE A 635 30.05 -1.47 10.92
N GLU A 636 29.21 -0.57 10.42
CA GLU A 636 29.47 0.86 10.41
C GLU A 636 29.44 1.43 11.83
N ALA A 637 30.18 2.51 12.08
CA ALA A 637 30.11 3.21 13.35
C ALA A 637 28.76 3.93 13.46
N LEU A 638 27.98 3.57 14.48
CA LEU A 638 26.68 4.20 14.76
C LEU A 638 26.78 5.29 15.82
N SER A 639 27.95 5.44 16.45
CA SER A 639 28.29 6.54 17.36
C SER A 639 29.71 7.06 17.10
N ARG A 640 30.04 8.20 17.68
CA ARG A 640 31.40 8.78 17.59
C ARG A 640 32.46 7.98 18.36
N THR A 641 32.04 7.06 19.22
CA THR A 641 32.92 6.27 20.09
C THR A 641 33.18 4.87 19.55
N GLU A 642 32.49 4.47 18.48
CA GLU A 642 32.65 3.17 17.82
C GLU A 642 33.56 3.29 16.60
N GLU A 643 34.41 2.29 16.40
CA GLU A 643 35.22 2.16 15.19
C GLU A 643 34.58 1.15 14.23
N PRO A 644 34.43 1.49 12.94
CA PRO A 644 33.82 0.59 11.98
C PRO A 644 34.80 -0.52 11.60
N ARG A 645 34.38 -1.78 11.69
CA ARG A 645 35.27 -2.93 11.44
C ARG A 645 34.50 -4.21 11.12
N PHE A 646 35.23 -5.22 10.65
CA PHE A 646 34.74 -6.58 10.59
C PHE A 646 34.70 -7.22 11.98
N HIS A 647 33.63 -7.97 12.24
CA HIS A 647 33.48 -8.85 13.40
C HIS A 647 33.26 -10.28 12.93
N ASP A 648 33.86 -11.27 13.61
CA ASP A 648 33.43 -12.66 13.47
C ASP A 648 32.03 -12.80 14.07
N THR A 649 31.04 -12.91 13.20
CA THR A 649 29.64 -12.69 13.53
C THR A 649 28.90 -14.02 13.50
N PRO A 650 28.39 -14.51 14.64
CA PRO A 650 27.59 -15.73 14.70
C PRO A 650 26.36 -15.64 13.79
N VAL A 651 26.06 -16.74 13.11
CA VAL A 651 24.88 -16.88 12.26
C VAL A 651 23.91 -17.84 12.92
N TYR A 652 22.64 -17.42 13.04
CA TYR A 652 21.56 -18.21 13.60
C TYR A 652 20.49 -18.49 12.55
N ALA A 653 20.00 -19.73 12.50
CA ALA A 653 18.81 -20.09 11.75
C ALA A 653 17.56 -19.66 12.52
N ARG A 654 16.77 -18.75 11.93
CA ARG A 654 15.54 -18.21 12.53
C ARG A 654 14.57 -19.30 12.99
N ALA A 655 14.40 -20.34 12.17
CA ALA A 655 13.45 -21.42 12.38
C ALA A 655 13.79 -22.33 13.59
N ALA A 656 15.03 -22.28 14.09
CA ALA A 656 15.47 -23.06 15.25
C ALA A 656 15.37 -22.29 16.57
N LEU A 657 15.05 -20.99 16.52
CA LEU A 657 14.85 -20.16 17.70
C LEU A 657 13.48 -20.43 18.34
N ARG A 658 13.42 -20.32 19.66
CA ARG A 658 12.23 -20.55 20.49
C ARG A 658 11.85 -19.29 21.26
N ALA A 659 10.60 -19.21 21.71
CA ALA A 659 10.14 -18.09 22.53
C ALA A 659 11.01 -17.94 23.79
N GLY A 660 11.40 -16.71 24.11
CA GLY A 660 12.29 -16.36 25.22
C GLY A 660 13.78 -16.43 24.91
N ASN A 661 14.21 -16.97 23.77
CA ASN A 661 15.62 -16.95 23.37
C ASN A 661 16.14 -15.51 23.22
N VAL A 662 17.39 -15.30 23.64
CA VAL A 662 18.09 -14.02 23.55
C VAL A 662 19.29 -14.17 22.63
N VAL A 663 19.38 -13.29 21.64
CA VAL A 663 20.53 -13.18 20.73
C VAL A 663 21.14 -11.80 20.90
N ASN A 664 22.41 -11.74 21.33
CA ASN A 664 23.14 -10.48 21.48
C ASN A 664 23.97 -10.22 20.22
N GLY A 665 24.01 -8.96 19.80
CA GLY A 665 24.82 -8.51 18.68
C GLY A 665 26.32 -8.38 19.03
N PRO A 666 27.24 -8.45 18.05
CA PRO A 666 26.95 -8.61 16.63
C PRO A 666 26.45 -10.02 16.28
N ALA A 667 25.38 -10.13 15.51
CA ALA A 667 24.84 -11.40 15.05
C ALA A 667 24.06 -11.26 13.74
N VAL A 668 23.98 -12.35 12.97
CA VAL A 668 23.11 -12.49 11.81
C VAL A 668 22.05 -13.54 12.12
N ILE A 669 20.78 -13.22 11.86
CA ILE A 669 19.68 -14.18 11.95
C ILE A 669 19.10 -14.35 10.55
N GLU A 670 19.19 -15.57 10.00
CA GLU A 670 18.79 -15.89 8.63
C GLU A 670 17.49 -16.68 8.59
N GLU A 671 16.65 -16.32 7.64
CA GLU A 671 15.43 -17.03 7.28
C GLU A 671 15.26 -17.06 5.76
N VAL A 672 14.28 -17.81 5.27
CA VAL A 672 14.04 -17.95 3.83
C VAL A 672 13.70 -16.60 3.18
N SER A 673 13.02 -15.72 3.91
CA SER A 673 12.43 -14.49 3.35
C SER A 673 13.27 -13.22 3.53
N ALA A 674 14.22 -13.21 4.48
CA ALA A 674 14.97 -12.03 4.90
C ALA A 674 16.23 -12.41 5.70
N THR A 675 17.09 -11.41 5.95
CA THR A 675 18.21 -11.50 6.88
C THR A 675 18.11 -10.37 7.89
N THR A 676 18.17 -10.68 9.18
CA THR A 676 18.21 -9.68 10.26
C THR A 676 19.64 -9.49 10.73
N ILE A 677 20.07 -8.23 10.86
CA ILE A 677 21.41 -7.86 11.34
C ILE A 677 21.28 -7.21 12.71
N LEU A 678 21.90 -7.81 13.72
CA LEU A 678 22.04 -7.22 15.06
C LEU A 678 23.42 -6.57 15.15
N TYR A 679 23.47 -5.27 15.41
CA TYR A 679 24.70 -4.52 15.59
C TYR A 679 25.34 -4.84 16.95
N PRO A 680 26.65 -4.61 17.13
CA PRO A 680 27.27 -4.65 18.46
C PRO A 680 26.44 -3.87 19.50
N GLY A 681 26.16 -4.53 20.63
CA GLY A 681 25.35 -3.98 21.72
C GLY A 681 23.84 -4.21 21.58
N ASP A 682 23.32 -4.54 20.39
CA ASP A 682 21.91 -4.88 20.23
C ASP A 682 21.56 -6.15 21.00
N ARG A 683 20.33 -6.21 21.51
CA ARG A 683 19.79 -7.38 22.21
C ARG A 683 18.43 -7.73 21.61
N ALA A 684 18.36 -8.89 20.96
CA ALA A 684 17.11 -9.41 20.40
C ALA A 684 16.51 -10.49 21.30
N VAL A 685 15.22 -10.36 21.62
CA VAL A 685 14.42 -11.36 22.31
C VAL A 685 13.39 -11.94 21.36
N VAL A 686 13.26 -13.26 21.33
CA VAL A 686 12.23 -13.94 20.54
C VAL A 686 10.92 -13.93 21.34
N ASP A 687 9.92 -13.20 20.85
CA ASP A 687 8.59 -13.17 21.42
C ASP A 687 7.81 -14.46 21.12
N ALA A 688 6.78 -14.75 21.91
CA ALA A 688 5.88 -15.90 21.70
C ALA A 688 5.16 -15.86 20.34
N SER A 689 4.90 -14.67 19.79
CA SER A 689 4.39 -14.49 18.41
C SER A 689 5.39 -14.91 17.32
N GLY A 690 6.63 -15.22 17.70
CA GLY A 690 7.73 -15.44 16.78
C GLY A 690 8.30 -14.16 16.18
N SER A 691 7.99 -12.98 16.72
CA SER A 691 8.68 -11.72 16.37
C SER A 691 10.03 -11.60 17.11
N LEU A 692 11.01 -10.88 16.56
CA LEU A 692 12.17 -10.39 17.32
C LEU A 692 11.87 -9.02 17.87
N ILE A 693 11.96 -8.86 19.18
CA ILE A 693 12.00 -7.55 19.82
C ILE A 693 13.46 -7.20 20.04
N VAL A 694 13.95 -6.20 19.29
CA VAL A 694 15.34 -5.75 19.36
C VAL A 694 15.42 -4.45 20.15
N GLU A 695 16.13 -4.52 21.26
CA GLU A 695 16.50 -3.37 22.08
C GLU A 695 17.89 -2.91 21.65
N MET A 696 18.04 -1.60 21.46
CA MET A 696 19.32 -0.97 21.15
C MET A 696 19.78 -0.17 22.37
N PRO A 697 21.08 -0.19 22.71
CA PRO A 697 21.61 0.68 23.76
C PRO A 697 21.39 2.15 23.37
N ALA A 698 21.08 2.96 24.38
CA ALA A 698 20.80 4.39 24.24
C ALA A 698 22.00 5.22 23.77
#